data_AF-A0A2L1UYV3-F1
#
_entry.id   AF-A0A2L1UYV3-F1
#
_cell.length_a   1.000
_cell.length_b   1.000
_cell.length_c   1.000
_cell.angle_alpha   90.00
_cell.angle_beta   90.00
_cell.angle_gamma   90.00
#
_symmetry.space_group_name_H-M   'P 1'
#
loop_
_entity.id
_entity.type
_entity.pdbx_description
1 polymer ?
#
loop_
_entity_poly.entity_id
_entity_poly.type
_entity_poly.pdbx_seq_one_letter_code
_entity_poly.pdbx_strand_id
1 'polypeptide(L)'
;MIENTQIHHGRGDNVWGSKLECNIENIYITSSTVIPENLREPIQTILNLLSNRSIPEAREKIQFISSIANLSEDVRSLLHLINVRCSIIENANHHVDLGILYKIIRSTEDLMIKDLAISLALRASLRQEGEEEARNRLEGFTVSGNNTQAVKYELFTEKHDLLTLAKNNKYQFSEEELVGLVAGLMRVECSTEARNIAEYLKKTYANNNSTVIFLYTQALSLNPLLSNTDYWLLSQESKNEVECLINNIVSFMATYHGNDIRMFNIIVPIYIFTKEQSNDLRKLCLENLDLLKIIYPDFAAELKSLFFDEPFNENNKMAVVRRCKSDEEYRLNFVDEISSKTNVETSDFLMAKDVLTPDELSNWVLKGVEIIGSQNILENNFSKLCVKLSINGNGSESVREILKFLSEFDGDFEGKLSSMFILKVASMLCATDLPEDACDIMAKYIGRRENLWCSPLIEQYLINLYSCGRYLDFHNAEKNIIDTDKPTFVFCQLMESYLYHSMPERAEEVIARVKDTSDLQFIVLKLMTFDSLRKNLEAENVINTFDFSVIISHSPTVFNFLCILAKLNRYDLIELISVNLFLISPEKNAKFVSDVGNHLMIGPEREKHVLSSSLDDCLCGVQYIDSGSTFTKLILNNQPNQNLYFLSNISLIGKALLSAEVGVQVMVGNKLITLQEKLPPYVAVYRMASAIRHESNDGSDAFQIIHLPRDPDKMVEAIKNFFPISNETSMMDFQESIFLSIQACYLEKNDSVKSALQLLTHKRTKYIGFINEGELLSGGVSSDIVTVVYLCLTSLSQHFVNQGVTINLIEEDINSLRKWLDDIDNKSYMSMNVRPGGELSITTSETLELVFKTFIKNLKRLLPSITPLTLQITNSTNEFRIISKMTGPVYMKSLYALKSSNLPFFTIDTQVANYLKYRSGNILSNTFSILLDAANNIEYSYREEAVLLHSISELPYILPPNDFISLCRSKDDMHGIYISSLINKYVKNFNEEIEINFFMASVFNSYLKKVSYTHWFSDSDILLGNTYECNPFGYNIDKVFNACCNAVLERNRNRLREDQFATFILILTIINGSGRITDFICHLATRYATGHFMNIKRINSILPALADEFNKKFLKNT
;
A
#
# COMPACT_ATOMS: atom_id res chain seq x y z
N MET A 1 -16.03 66.32 70.44
CA MET A 1 -16.59 66.74 69.14
C MET A 1 -15.44 67.03 68.20
N ILE A 2 -15.31 66.27 67.13
CA ILE A 2 -15.23 66.67 65.71
C ILE A 2 -15.14 65.36 64.91
N GLU A 3 -15.80 65.41 63.76
CA GLU A 3 -16.19 64.35 62.84
C GLU A 3 -15.02 63.68 62.10
N ASN A 4 -15.31 62.48 61.59
CA ASN A 4 -14.97 62.12 60.22
C ASN A 4 -16.00 61.13 59.67
N THR A 5 -16.43 61.37 58.43
CA THR A 5 -17.43 60.64 57.64
C THR A 5 -16.80 59.64 56.68
N GLN A 6 -17.50 58.54 56.38
CA GLN A 6 -17.41 57.85 55.09
C GLN A 6 -18.77 57.29 54.63
N ILE A 7 -18.94 57.21 53.31
CA ILE A 7 -20.20 57.33 52.55
C ILE A 7 -20.78 55.98 52.12
N HIS A 8 -22.12 55.93 52.10
CA HIS A 8 -22.99 54.88 51.56
C HIS A 8 -23.40 55.18 50.10
N HIS A 9 -23.61 54.12 49.30
CA HIS A 9 -24.53 54.14 48.16
C HIS A 9 -25.37 52.87 48.12
N GLY A 10 -26.66 53.02 48.42
CA GLY A 10 -27.71 52.06 48.09
C GLY A 10 -28.82 52.74 47.27
N ARG A 11 -29.70 51.94 46.67
CA ARG A 11 -31.04 52.34 46.22
C ARG A 11 -32.03 51.27 46.69
N GLY A 12 -33.14 51.69 47.30
CA GLY A 12 -34.34 50.88 47.58
C GLY A 12 -35.06 50.45 46.29
N ASP A 13 -36.24 49.82 46.29
CA ASP A 13 -37.29 49.71 47.32
C ASP A 13 -38.30 48.60 46.94
N ASN A 14 -39.08 48.13 47.93
CA ASN A 14 -40.42 47.49 47.89
C ASN A 14 -40.69 46.18 47.11
N VAL A 15 -41.02 45.09 47.85
CA VAL A 15 -42.25 44.31 47.60
C VAL A 15 -42.92 43.90 48.92
N TRP A 16 -44.16 44.37 49.05
CA TRP A 16 -45.25 44.00 49.95
C TRP A 16 -45.48 42.48 50.06
N GLY A 17 -45.65 41.95 51.27
CA GLY A 17 -46.20 40.60 51.47
C GLY A 17 -45.77 40.00 52.80
N SER A 18 -46.59 40.21 53.83
CA SER A 18 -46.67 39.46 55.09
C SER A 18 -45.36 38.85 55.60
N LYS A 19 -44.65 39.59 56.46
CA LYS A 19 -44.02 38.95 57.62
C LYS A 19 -45.14 38.14 58.29
N LEU A 20 -45.09 36.81 58.18
CA LEU A 20 -45.83 35.96 59.11
C LEU A 20 -45.21 36.24 60.48
N GLU A 21 -45.83 37.17 61.19
CA GLU A 21 -45.96 37.07 62.64
C GLU A 21 -46.36 35.63 62.94
N CYS A 22 -45.39 34.80 63.34
CA CYS A 22 -45.71 33.63 64.13
C CYS A 22 -46.24 34.17 65.47
N ASN A 23 -47.54 34.47 65.48
CA ASN A 23 -48.34 34.53 66.68
C ASN A 23 -48.10 33.22 67.44
N ILE A 24 -47.35 33.33 68.54
CA ILE A 24 -47.17 32.28 69.56
C ILE A 24 -48.43 32.12 70.42
N GLU A 25 -49.54 32.79 70.08
CA GLU A 25 -50.80 32.63 70.78
C GLU A 25 -51.85 31.96 69.89
N ASN A 26 -52.27 30.76 70.32
CA ASN A 26 -53.35 29.90 69.81
C ASN A 26 -52.98 28.76 68.84
N ILE A 27 -52.17 27.80 69.31
CA ILE A 27 -52.53 26.37 69.21
C ILE A 27 -52.24 25.70 70.56
N TYR A 28 -53.12 25.94 71.53
CA TYR A 28 -53.41 24.92 72.54
C TYR A 28 -54.59 24.11 72.00
N ILE A 29 -54.55 22.78 72.20
CA ILE A 29 -55.52 21.72 71.82
C ILE A 29 -55.21 21.13 70.42
N THR A 30 -54.75 19.88 70.23
CA THR A 30 -54.78 18.64 71.03
C THR A 30 -53.45 17.90 70.97
N SER A 31 -53.18 17.10 72.00
CA SER A 31 -52.27 15.96 72.03
C SER A 31 -52.51 14.98 70.86
N SER A 32 -52.01 15.29 69.67
CA SER A 32 -51.89 14.31 68.59
C SER A 32 -50.42 13.95 68.46
N THR A 33 -50.07 12.77 68.97
CA THR A 33 -48.84 12.08 68.59
C THR A 33 -48.66 12.16 67.08
N VAL A 34 -47.47 12.50 66.60
CA VAL A 34 -47.17 12.43 65.17
C VAL A 34 -47.19 10.94 64.79
N ILE A 35 -48.26 10.52 64.11
CA ILE A 35 -48.48 9.18 63.58
C ILE A 35 -47.92 9.07 62.15
N PRO A 36 -47.66 7.86 61.63
CA PRO A 36 -47.08 7.66 60.29
C PRO A 36 -47.80 8.43 59.16
N GLU A 37 -49.13 8.54 59.19
CA GLU A 37 -49.87 9.33 58.18
C GLU A 37 -49.47 10.81 58.10
N ASN A 38 -49.10 11.45 59.22
CA ASN A 38 -48.73 12.86 59.28
C ASN A 38 -47.34 13.15 58.68
N LEU A 39 -46.52 12.11 58.50
CA LEU A 39 -45.17 12.19 57.95
C LEU A 39 -45.06 11.53 56.57
N ARG A 40 -46.19 11.21 55.94
CA ARG A 40 -46.24 10.49 54.67
C ARG A 40 -45.42 11.18 53.57
N GLU A 41 -45.59 12.48 53.36
CA GLU A 41 -44.81 13.23 52.36
C GLU A 41 -43.31 13.32 52.70
N PRO A 42 -42.89 13.68 53.93
CA PRO A 42 -41.48 13.63 54.33
C PRO A 42 -40.83 12.25 54.17
N ILE A 43 -41.54 11.19 54.57
CA ILE A 43 -41.06 9.80 54.44
C ILE A 43 -41.01 9.40 52.97
N GLN A 44 -42.02 9.73 52.15
CA GLN A 44 -41.99 9.52 50.69
C GLN A 44 -40.79 10.24 50.05
N THR A 45 -40.46 11.43 50.56
CA THR A 45 -39.28 12.19 50.10
C THR A 45 -37.99 11.50 50.50
N ILE A 46 -37.88 10.96 51.72
CA ILE A 46 -36.72 10.16 52.15
C ILE A 46 -36.61 8.89 51.32
N LEU A 47 -37.72 8.20 51.06
CA LEU A 47 -37.74 7.01 50.20
C LEU A 47 -37.33 7.34 48.77
N ASN A 48 -37.78 8.47 48.20
CA ASN A 48 -37.33 8.94 46.89
C ASN A 48 -35.81 9.28 46.89
N LEU A 49 -35.30 9.91 47.96
CA LEU A 49 -33.86 10.14 48.11
C LEU A 49 -33.07 8.82 48.20
N LEU A 50 -33.63 7.80 48.86
CA LEU A 50 -33.02 6.48 48.94
C LEU A 50 -33.09 5.71 47.61
N SER A 51 -34.20 5.81 46.88
CA SER A 51 -34.34 5.29 45.51
C SER A 51 -33.37 5.98 44.55
N ASN A 52 -33.05 7.25 44.78
CA ASN A 52 -32.03 8.00 44.04
C ASN A 52 -30.60 7.88 44.64
N ARG A 53 -30.43 7.12 45.73
CA ARG A 53 -29.19 6.93 46.51
C ARG A 53 -28.49 8.22 46.98
N SER A 54 -29.24 9.30 47.20
CA SER A 54 -28.78 10.50 47.93
C SER A 54 -28.75 10.24 49.44
N ILE A 55 -27.90 9.32 49.91
CA ILE A 55 -27.90 8.84 51.31
C ILE A 55 -27.56 9.94 52.32
N PRO A 56 -26.59 10.85 52.09
CA PRO A 56 -26.32 11.96 53.00
C PRO A 56 -27.55 12.86 53.21
N GLU A 57 -28.23 13.24 52.13
CA GLU A 57 -29.46 14.05 52.18
C GLU A 57 -30.62 13.30 52.85
N ALA A 58 -30.71 11.98 52.63
CA ALA A 58 -31.67 11.14 53.32
C ALA A 58 -31.39 11.09 54.83
N ARG A 59 -30.13 10.95 55.25
CA ARG A 59 -29.71 10.96 56.67
C ARG A 59 -29.97 12.31 57.32
N GLU A 60 -29.71 13.42 56.64
CA GLU A 60 -30.04 14.77 57.13
C GLU A 60 -31.53 14.93 57.38
N LYS A 61 -32.38 14.47 56.43
CA LYS A 61 -33.84 14.50 56.61
C LYS A 61 -34.32 13.55 57.71
N ILE A 62 -33.73 12.36 57.84
CA ILE A 62 -34.02 11.43 58.94
C ILE A 62 -33.69 12.09 60.28
N GLN A 63 -32.53 12.76 60.38
CA GLN A 63 -32.09 13.45 61.60
C GLN A 63 -32.97 14.65 61.93
N PHE A 64 -33.41 15.41 60.92
CA PHE A 64 -34.38 16.50 61.07
C PHE A 64 -35.71 15.99 61.63
N ILE A 65 -36.31 14.95 61.04
CA ILE A 65 -37.59 14.39 61.54
C ILE A 65 -37.40 13.79 62.94
N SER A 66 -36.25 13.15 63.20
CA SER A 66 -35.92 12.59 64.52
C SER A 66 -35.82 13.65 65.63
N SER A 67 -35.63 14.93 65.28
CA SER A 67 -35.53 16.05 66.24
C SER A 67 -36.89 16.66 66.64
N ILE A 68 -37.98 16.26 65.99
CA ILE A 68 -39.34 16.74 66.29
C ILE A 68 -39.81 16.17 67.65
N ALA A 69 -40.32 17.03 68.54
CA ALA A 69 -40.91 16.60 69.80
C ALA A 69 -42.25 15.87 69.58
N ASN A 70 -42.54 14.81 70.36
CA ASN A 70 -43.79 13.99 70.32
C ASN A 70 -43.98 13.02 69.13
N LEU A 71 -42.92 12.35 68.67
CA LEU A 71 -43.01 11.22 67.73
C LEU A 71 -43.64 9.96 68.38
N SER A 72 -44.50 9.24 67.64
CA SER A 72 -44.98 7.91 68.05
C SER A 72 -43.87 6.85 68.03
N GLU A 73 -44.08 5.73 68.73
CA GLU A 73 -43.12 4.61 68.74
C GLU A 73 -42.99 3.94 67.36
N ASP A 74 -44.07 3.89 66.58
CA ASP A 74 -44.06 3.44 65.19
C ASP A 74 -43.22 4.36 64.28
N VAL A 75 -43.32 5.69 64.44
CA VAL A 75 -42.50 6.63 63.66
C VAL A 75 -41.02 6.50 64.03
N ARG A 76 -40.68 6.32 65.31
CA ARG A 76 -39.29 6.05 65.72
C ARG A 76 -38.78 4.74 65.15
N SER A 77 -39.62 3.69 65.16
CA SER A 77 -39.30 2.39 64.59
C SER A 77 -39.06 2.49 63.08
N LEU A 78 -39.93 3.19 62.34
CA LEU A 78 -39.78 3.42 60.91
C LEU A 78 -38.51 4.21 60.57
N LEU A 79 -38.21 5.30 61.29
CA LEU A 79 -36.98 6.07 61.09
C LEU A 79 -35.74 5.21 61.39
N HIS A 80 -35.80 4.34 62.41
CA HIS A 80 -34.74 3.38 62.68
C HIS A 80 -34.57 2.36 61.54
N LEU A 81 -35.66 1.76 61.05
CA LEU A 81 -35.62 0.82 59.91
C LEU A 81 -35.09 1.47 58.64
N ILE A 82 -35.49 2.71 58.35
CA ILE A 82 -34.98 3.49 57.20
C ILE A 82 -33.49 3.78 57.39
N ASN A 83 -33.04 4.13 58.60
CA ASN A 83 -31.62 4.35 58.89
C ASN A 83 -30.80 3.05 58.78
N VAL A 84 -31.33 1.92 59.24
CA VAL A 84 -30.73 0.59 59.01
C VAL A 84 -30.65 0.29 57.51
N ARG A 85 -31.71 0.59 56.75
CA ARG A 85 -31.72 0.46 55.29
C ARG A 85 -30.65 1.37 54.64
N CYS A 86 -30.44 2.60 55.11
CA CYS A 86 -29.35 3.47 54.65
C CYS A 86 -27.99 2.80 54.86
N SER A 87 -27.74 2.29 56.07
CA SER A 87 -26.47 1.64 56.41
C SER A 87 -26.21 0.36 55.60
N ILE A 88 -27.27 -0.41 55.29
CA ILE A 88 -27.17 -1.60 54.43
C ILE A 88 -26.89 -1.23 52.96
N ILE A 89 -27.42 -0.10 52.47
CA ILE A 89 -27.16 0.39 51.11
C ILE A 89 -25.71 0.90 50.98
N GLU A 90 -25.17 1.59 51.99
CA GLU A 90 -23.78 2.08 52.02
C GLU A 90 -22.76 0.95 52.17
N ASN A 91 -23.04 0.00 53.07
CA ASN A 91 -22.17 -1.14 53.32
C ASN A 91 -23.01 -2.40 53.48
N ALA A 92 -22.96 -3.28 52.48
CA ALA A 92 -23.64 -4.57 52.54
C ALA A 92 -23.17 -5.44 53.72
N ASN A 93 -21.99 -5.21 54.28
CA ASN A 93 -21.48 -5.94 55.45
C ASN A 93 -21.76 -5.22 56.78
N HIS A 94 -22.60 -4.19 56.79
CA HIS A 94 -22.98 -3.51 58.01
C HIS A 94 -23.65 -4.49 58.98
N HIS A 95 -23.14 -4.56 60.22
CA HIS A 95 -23.74 -5.39 61.25
C HIS A 95 -25.10 -4.82 61.64
N VAL A 96 -26.16 -5.61 61.45
CA VAL A 96 -27.53 -5.25 61.80
C VAL A 96 -27.90 -5.97 63.09
N ASP A 97 -28.37 -5.25 64.10
CA ASP A 97 -28.86 -5.86 65.33
C ASP A 97 -30.23 -6.52 65.09
N LEU A 98 -30.22 -7.83 64.87
CA LEU A 98 -31.41 -8.65 64.68
C LEU A 98 -32.38 -8.53 65.87
N GLY A 99 -31.89 -8.36 67.10
CA GLY A 99 -32.72 -8.25 68.30
C GLY A 99 -33.64 -7.02 68.27
N ILE A 100 -33.12 -5.88 67.77
CA ILE A 100 -33.91 -4.65 67.60
C ILE A 100 -34.95 -4.82 66.49
N LEU A 101 -34.58 -5.43 65.35
CA LEU A 101 -35.52 -5.70 64.26
C LEU A 101 -36.66 -6.63 64.71
N TYR A 102 -36.36 -7.70 65.43
CA TYR A 102 -37.39 -8.60 65.98
C TYR A 102 -38.28 -7.95 67.03
N LYS A 103 -37.72 -7.03 67.84
CA LYS A 103 -38.52 -6.23 68.78
C LYS A 103 -39.53 -5.36 68.01
N ILE A 104 -39.11 -4.71 66.92
CA ILE A 104 -39.99 -3.89 66.08
C ILE A 104 -41.07 -4.76 65.43
N ILE A 105 -40.70 -5.92 64.85
CA ILE A 105 -41.65 -6.86 64.22
C ILE A 105 -42.75 -7.33 65.19
N ARG A 106 -42.43 -7.48 66.48
CA ARG A 106 -43.38 -7.93 67.53
C ARG A 106 -44.21 -6.80 68.14
N SER A 107 -43.76 -5.55 68.08
CA SER A 107 -44.37 -4.42 68.80
C SER A 107 -45.25 -3.52 67.93
N THR A 108 -45.01 -3.47 66.62
CA THR A 108 -45.82 -2.65 65.70
C THR A 108 -47.01 -3.44 65.13
N GLU A 109 -48.16 -2.77 65.03
CA GLU A 109 -49.34 -3.27 64.31
C GLU A 109 -49.41 -2.74 62.86
N ASP A 110 -48.55 -1.78 62.50
CA ASP A 110 -48.48 -1.22 61.15
C ASP A 110 -47.86 -2.25 60.18
N LEU A 111 -48.64 -2.67 59.19
CA LEU A 111 -48.25 -3.71 58.23
C LEU A 111 -47.06 -3.29 57.35
N MET A 112 -46.90 -2.00 57.05
CA MET A 112 -45.80 -1.49 56.21
C MET A 112 -44.48 -1.48 56.97
N ILE A 113 -44.51 -1.02 58.24
CA ILE A 113 -43.34 -1.05 59.13
C ILE A 113 -42.92 -2.50 59.38
N LYS A 114 -43.89 -3.38 59.60
CA LYS A 114 -43.66 -4.82 59.80
C LYS A 114 -43.06 -5.50 58.55
N ASP A 115 -43.58 -5.21 57.36
CA ASP A 115 -43.04 -5.71 56.08
C ASP A 115 -41.59 -5.24 55.84
N LEU A 116 -41.31 -3.95 56.06
CA LEU A 116 -39.96 -3.40 55.94
C LEU A 116 -39.00 -4.06 56.94
N ALA A 117 -39.42 -4.21 58.21
CA ALA A 117 -38.62 -4.86 59.25
C ALA A 117 -38.31 -6.32 58.93
N ILE A 118 -39.30 -7.08 58.44
CA ILE A 118 -39.13 -8.46 57.98
C ILE A 118 -38.12 -8.51 56.82
N SER A 119 -38.27 -7.65 55.81
CA SER A 119 -37.35 -7.63 54.66
C SER A 119 -35.89 -7.36 55.05
N LEU A 120 -35.66 -6.48 56.03
CA LEU A 120 -34.32 -6.17 56.55
C LEU A 120 -33.79 -7.30 57.43
N ALA A 121 -34.66 -7.91 58.25
CA ALA A 121 -34.31 -9.05 59.09
C ALA A 121 -33.93 -10.29 58.25
N LEU A 122 -34.62 -10.53 57.13
CA LEU A 122 -34.28 -11.62 56.20
C LEU A 122 -32.90 -11.41 55.55
N ARG A 123 -32.62 -10.20 55.07
CA ARG A 123 -31.29 -9.84 54.52
C ARG A 123 -30.18 -9.97 55.57
N ALA A 124 -30.45 -9.55 56.81
CA ALA A 124 -29.51 -9.69 57.92
C ALA A 124 -29.30 -11.15 58.35
N SER A 125 -30.38 -11.95 58.43
CA SER A 125 -30.34 -13.36 58.81
C SER A 125 -29.55 -14.18 57.79
N LEU A 126 -29.78 -13.96 56.49
CA LEU A 126 -29.02 -14.64 55.43
C LEU A 126 -27.51 -14.40 55.59
N ARG A 127 -27.13 -13.16 55.93
CA ARG A 127 -25.73 -12.76 56.08
C ARG A 127 -25.08 -13.24 57.38
N GLN A 128 -25.81 -13.23 58.49
CA GLN A 128 -25.28 -13.51 59.82
C GLN A 128 -25.38 -14.99 60.21
N GLU A 129 -26.39 -15.72 59.72
CA GLU A 129 -26.73 -17.07 60.19
C GLU A 129 -26.87 -18.10 59.05
N GLY A 130 -26.85 -17.65 57.78
CA GLY A 130 -26.86 -18.53 56.61
C GLY A 130 -28.23 -18.73 55.97
N GLU A 131 -28.23 -19.38 54.80
CA GLU A 131 -29.41 -19.51 53.92
C GLU A 131 -30.53 -20.35 54.53
N GLU A 132 -30.17 -21.44 55.19
CA GLU A 132 -31.14 -22.38 55.79
C GLU A 132 -31.97 -21.69 56.88
N GLU A 133 -31.31 -20.99 57.80
CA GLU A 133 -31.96 -20.27 58.89
C GLU A 133 -32.80 -19.07 58.39
N ALA A 134 -32.32 -18.37 57.36
CA ALA A 134 -33.07 -17.29 56.72
C ALA A 134 -34.32 -17.79 55.98
N ARG A 135 -34.26 -18.97 55.35
CA ARG A 135 -35.40 -19.62 54.68
C ARG A 135 -36.42 -20.11 55.71
N ASN A 136 -35.98 -20.75 56.79
CA ASN A 136 -36.84 -21.15 57.91
C ASN A 136 -37.60 -19.94 58.50
N ARG A 137 -36.94 -18.78 58.61
CA ARG A 137 -37.56 -17.54 59.07
C ARG A 137 -38.55 -16.95 58.10
N LEU A 138 -38.26 -16.98 56.79
CA LEU A 138 -39.20 -16.57 55.75
C LEU A 138 -40.52 -17.36 55.85
N GLU A 139 -40.43 -18.67 56.08
CA GLU A 139 -41.59 -19.55 56.27
C GLU A 139 -42.34 -19.30 57.59
N GLY A 140 -41.62 -18.83 58.62
CA GLY A 140 -42.18 -18.51 59.94
C GLY A 140 -42.95 -17.18 60.01
N PHE A 141 -42.84 -16.30 59.01
CA PHE A 141 -43.56 -15.03 58.98
C PHE A 141 -44.93 -15.15 58.28
N THR A 142 -45.98 -14.61 58.90
CA THR A 142 -47.35 -14.61 58.36
C THR A 142 -47.68 -13.36 57.54
N VAL A 143 -46.90 -12.28 57.68
CA VAL A 143 -47.09 -11.01 56.97
C VAL A 143 -46.12 -10.95 55.78
N SER A 144 -46.66 -10.74 54.58
CA SER A 144 -45.87 -10.63 53.35
C SER A 144 -46.39 -9.48 52.49
N GLY A 145 -45.67 -8.34 52.51
CA GLY A 145 -45.90 -7.21 51.62
C GLY A 145 -44.83 -7.11 50.53
N ASN A 146 -44.84 -6.01 49.80
CA ASN A 146 -43.99 -5.80 48.62
C ASN A 146 -42.48 -5.90 48.93
N ASN A 147 -42.02 -5.42 50.09
CA ASN A 147 -40.59 -5.49 50.44
C ASN A 147 -40.16 -6.92 50.78
N THR A 148 -41.02 -7.69 51.46
CA THR A 148 -40.76 -9.11 51.75
C THR A 148 -40.79 -9.93 50.47
N GLN A 149 -41.73 -9.67 49.54
CA GLN A 149 -41.77 -10.33 48.23
C GLN A 149 -40.54 -10.00 47.38
N ALA A 150 -40.11 -8.75 47.35
CA ALA A 150 -38.87 -8.34 46.66
C ALA A 150 -37.65 -9.16 47.14
N VAL A 151 -37.48 -9.31 48.46
CA VAL A 151 -36.41 -10.12 49.05
C VAL A 151 -36.58 -11.60 48.73
N LYS A 152 -37.82 -12.10 48.73
CA LYS A 152 -38.15 -13.48 48.32
C LYS A 152 -37.70 -13.75 46.89
N TYR A 153 -38.02 -12.88 45.94
CA TYR A 153 -37.61 -13.01 44.54
C TYR A 153 -36.09 -12.90 44.39
N GLU A 154 -35.48 -11.91 45.04
CA GLU A 154 -34.04 -11.64 45.02
C GLU A 154 -33.22 -12.86 45.48
N LEU A 155 -33.57 -13.45 46.63
CA LEU A 155 -32.68 -14.36 47.35
C LEU A 155 -33.13 -15.83 47.35
N PHE A 156 -34.44 -16.09 47.38
CA PHE A 156 -34.94 -17.42 47.76
C PHE A 156 -35.72 -18.15 46.65
N THR A 157 -36.23 -17.44 45.64
CA THR A 157 -37.09 -18.02 44.61
C THR A 157 -36.28 -18.78 43.55
N GLU A 158 -36.75 -19.96 43.14
CA GLU A 158 -36.06 -20.78 42.15
C GLU A 158 -36.25 -20.24 40.71
N LYS A 159 -35.36 -20.69 39.81
CA LYS A 159 -35.31 -20.26 38.41
C LYS A 159 -36.66 -20.43 37.68
N HIS A 160 -37.34 -21.56 37.87
CA HIS A 160 -38.60 -21.84 37.18
C HIS A 160 -39.71 -20.84 37.55
N ASP A 161 -39.83 -20.54 38.85
CA ASP A 161 -40.85 -19.64 39.37
C ASP A 161 -40.55 -18.19 38.97
N LEU A 162 -39.28 -17.76 39.03
CA LEU A 162 -38.86 -16.43 38.57
C LEU A 162 -39.20 -16.18 37.10
N LEU A 163 -38.96 -17.16 36.21
CA LEU A 163 -39.30 -17.06 34.79
C LEU A 163 -40.82 -17.00 34.57
N THR A 164 -41.59 -17.72 35.37
CA THR A 164 -43.06 -17.71 35.31
C THR A 164 -43.62 -16.35 35.73
N LEU A 165 -43.10 -15.79 36.83
CA LEU A 165 -43.45 -14.45 37.32
C LEU A 165 -43.09 -13.36 36.31
N ALA A 166 -41.90 -13.46 35.70
CA ALA A 166 -41.45 -12.52 34.67
C ALA A 166 -42.33 -12.51 33.41
N LYS A 167 -42.85 -13.68 33.00
CA LYS A 167 -43.72 -13.79 31.82
C LYS A 167 -45.15 -13.33 32.08
N ASN A 168 -45.74 -13.76 33.20
CA ASN A 168 -47.20 -13.67 33.39
C ASN A 168 -47.63 -12.49 34.27
N ASN A 169 -46.76 -12.02 35.17
CA ASN A 169 -47.17 -11.14 36.26
C ASN A 169 -46.44 -9.79 36.28
N LYS A 170 -45.49 -9.53 35.36
CA LYS A 170 -44.65 -8.33 35.38
C LYS A 170 -45.41 -6.99 35.43
N TYR A 171 -46.64 -6.93 34.91
CA TYR A 171 -47.45 -5.71 34.90
C TYR A 171 -48.17 -5.43 36.24
N GLN A 172 -48.14 -6.37 37.17
CA GLN A 172 -48.86 -6.30 38.45
C GLN A 172 -47.94 -5.96 39.64
N PHE A 173 -46.63 -5.92 39.43
CA PHE A 173 -45.63 -5.75 40.48
C PHE A 173 -45.30 -4.28 40.75
N SER A 174 -45.00 -3.97 42.03
CA SER A 174 -44.46 -2.67 42.44
C SER A 174 -43.00 -2.48 42.02
N GLU A 175 -42.47 -1.26 42.19
CA GLU A 175 -41.06 -0.95 41.91
C GLU A 175 -40.12 -1.90 42.67
N GLU A 176 -40.37 -2.12 43.97
CA GLU A 176 -39.56 -2.99 44.83
C GLU A 176 -39.59 -4.44 44.38
N GLU A 177 -40.77 -4.96 44.03
CA GLU A 177 -40.95 -6.33 43.55
C GLU A 177 -40.25 -6.55 42.21
N LEU A 178 -40.34 -5.57 41.29
CA LEU A 178 -39.62 -5.60 40.02
C LEU A 178 -38.09 -5.57 40.21
N VAL A 179 -37.59 -4.74 41.12
CA VAL A 179 -36.16 -4.72 41.48
C VAL A 179 -35.72 -6.08 42.04
N GLY A 180 -36.50 -6.65 42.95
CA GLY A 180 -36.24 -7.98 43.52
C GLY A 180 -36.28 -9.09 42.46
N LEU A 181 -37.24 -9.03 41.53
CA LEU A 181 -37.35 -9.96 40.41
C LEU A 181 -36.16 -9.87 39.46
N VAL A 182 -35.70 -8.67 39.11
CA VAL A 182 -34.51 -8.48 38.28
C VAL A 182 -33.27 -9.05 38.98
N ALA A 183 -33.08 -8.75 40.26
CA ALA A 183 -31.96 -9.27 41.05
C ALA A 183 -32.00 -10.81 41.16
N GLY A 184 -33.18 -11.39 41.37
CA GLY A 184 -33.39 -12.84 41.36
C GLY A 184 -33.05 -13.48 40.02
N LEU A 185 -33.51 -12.89 38.91
CA LEU A 185 -33.19 -13.37 37.55
C LEU A 185 -31.69 -13.27 37.24
N MET A 186 -31.02 -12.21 37.69
CA MET A 186 -29.56 -12.09 37.58
C MET A 186 -28.85 -13.19 38.39
N ARG A 187 -29.31 -13.49 39.61
CA ARG A 187 -28.74 -14.55 40.46
C ARG A 187 -28.82 -15.94 39.82
N VAL A 188 -29.89 -16.24 39.09
CA VAL A 188 -30.08 -17.53 38.38
C VAL A 188 -29.61 -17.50 36.92
N GLU A 189 -28.76 -16.53 36.57
CA GLU A 189 -28.12 -16.36 35.26
C GLU A 189 -29.10 -16.24 34.08
N CYS A 190 -30.28 -15.66 34.30
CA CYS A 190 -31.30 -15.39 33.26
C CYS A 190 -31.22 -13.93 32.79
N SER A 191 -30.13 -13.58 32.12
CA SER A 191 -29.78 -12.19 31.80
C SER A 191 -30.70 -11.53 30.77
N THR A 192 -31.24 -12.29 29.81
CA THR A 192 -32.18 -11.79 28.79
C THR A 192 -33.52 -11.42 29.40
N GLU A 193 -34.10 -12.29 30.25
CA GLU A 193 -35.32 -11.97 30.98
C GLU A 193 -35.10 -10.84 31.98
N ALA A 194 -33.97 -10.83 32.69
CA ALA A 194 -33.62 -9.75 33.62
C ALA A 194 -33.60 -8.39 32.90
N ARG A 195 -33.00 -8.31 31.71
CA ARG A 195 -32.98 -7.09 30.87
C ARG A 195 -34.38 -6.66 30.45
N ASN A 196 -35.22 -7.60 30.02
CA ASN A 196 -36.60 -7.29 29.62
C ASN A 196 -37.43 -6.73 30.78
N ILE A 197 -37.27 -7.25 31.99
CA ILE A 197 -37.94 -6.72 33.19
C ILE A 197 -37.33 -5.38 33.61
N ALA A 198 -36.00 -5.21 33.53
CA ALA A 198 -35.34 -3.96 33.85
C ALA A 198 -35.71 -2.81 32.89
N GLU A 199 -35.93 -3.11 31.60
CA GLU A 199 -36.43 -2.15 30.62
C GLU A 199 -37.86 -1.69 30.98
N TYR A 200 -38.72 -2.63 31.36
CA TYR A 200 -40.07 -2.31 31.84
C TYR A 200 -40.04 -1.49 33.14
N LEU A 201 -39.16 -1.84 34.08
CA LEU A 201 -38.93 -1.09 35.32
C LEU A 201 -38.50 0.34 35.01
N LYS A 202 -37.50 0.55 34.15
CA LYS A 202 -37.03 1.89 33.73
C LYS A 202 -38.14 2.71 33.06
N LYS A 203 -38.96 2.08 32.22
CA LYS A 203 -40.07 2.76 31.51
C LYS A 203 -41.20 3.17 32.45
N THR A 204 -41.49 2.36 33.47
CA THR A 204 -42.65 2.56 34.37
C THR A 204 -42.28 3.41 35.58
N TYR A 205 -41.06 3.25 36.11
CA TYR A 205 -40.54 3.92 37.30
C TYR A 205 -39.20 4.59 36.97
N ALA A 206 -39.26 5.68 36.19
CA ALA A 206 -38.07 6.37 35.70
C ALA A 206 -37.31 7.09 36.84
N ASN A 207 -36.25 6.47 37.33
CA ASN A 207 -35.34 7.02 38.34
C ASN A 207 -33.89 6.53 38.15
N ASN A 208 -32.95 7.04 38.96
CA ASN A 208 -31.52 6.71 38.84
C ASN A 208 -31.28 5.20 38.97
N ASN A 209 -31.90 4.57 39.97
CA ASN A 209 -31.69 3.16 40.27
C ASN A 209 -32.23 2.25 39.17
N SER A 210 -33.43 2.50 38.64
CA SER A 210 -33.99 1.77 37.50
C SER A 210 -33.09 1.86 36.26
N THR A 211 -32.46 3.01 36.02
CA THR A 211 -31.53 3.21 34.90
C THR A 211 -30.23 2.43 35.11
N VAL A 212 -29.65 2.47 36.31
CA VAL A 212 -28.45 1.68 36.65
C VAL A 212 -28.73 0.19 36.53
N ILE A 213 -29.86 -0.30 37.04
CA ILE A 213 -30.26 -1.72 36.93
C ILE A 213 -30.42 -2.12 35.45
N PHE A 214 -31.01 -1.26 34.63
CA PHE A 214 -31.11 -1.49 33.18
C PHE A 214 -29.73 -1.58 32.53
N LEU A 215 -28.79 -0.68 32.84
CA LEU A 215 -27.42 -0.73 32.29
C LEU A 215 -26.66 -1.98 32.75
N TYR A 216 -26.83 -2.40 34.00
CA TYR A 216 -26.25 -3.64 34.52
C TYR A 216 -26.78 -4.88 33.81
N THR A 217 -28.10 -4.99 33.67
CA THR A 217 -28.72 -6.12 32.97
C THR A 217 -28.38 -6.11 31.47
N GLN A 218 -28.24 -4.93 30.86
CA GLN A 218 -27.71 -4.79 29.51
C GLN A 218 -26.29 -5.33 29.41
N ALA A 219 -25.37 -4.92 30.28
CA ALA A 219 -24.00 -5.43 30.30
C ALA A 219 -23.93 -6.96 30.53
N LEU A 220 -24.70 -7.48 31.48
CA LEU A 220 -24.76 -8.92 31.77
C LEU A 220 -25.35 -9.73 30.62
N SER A 221 -26.30 -9.17 29.85
CA SER A 221 -26.86 -9.83 28.67
C SER A 221 -25.84 -9.97 27.53
N LEU A 222 -24.84 -9.08 27.46
CA LEU A 222 -23.76 -9.15 26.48
C LEU A 222 -22.67 -10.15 26.87
N ASN A 223 -22.49 -10.42 28.17
CA ASN A 223 -21.37 -11.23 28.66
C ASN A 223 -21.26 -12.62 27.99
N PRO A 224 -22.35 -13.39 27.75
CA PRO A 224 -22.26 -14.66 27.04
C PRO A 224 -21.76 -14.51 25.60
N LEU A 225 -22.13 -13.44 24.91
CA LEU A 225 -21.72 -13.15 23.54
C LEU A 225 -20.25 -12.73 23.45
N LEU A 226 -19.75 -12.01 24.46
CA LEU A 226 -18.39 -11.49 24.51
C LEU A 226 -17.39 -12.48 25.13
N SER A 227 -17.89 -13.44 25.92
CA SER A 227 -17.04 -14.43 26.58
C SER A 227 -16.22 -15.23 25.56
N ASN A 228 -14.91 -15.27 25.76
CA ASN A 228 -13.91 -15.93 24.89
C ASN A 228 -13.75 -15.36 23.47
N THR A 229 -14.31 -14.19 23.15
CA THR A 229 -14.11 -13.54 21.85
C THR A 229 -13.34 -12.24 22.01
N ASP A 230 -12.28 -12.05 21.21
CA ASP A 230 -11.52 -10.79 21.24
C ASP A 230 -12.34 -9.64 20.62
N TYR A 231 -12.31 -8.46 21.23
CA TYR A 231 -13.06 -7.28 20.77
C TYR A 231 -12.82 -6.94 19.29
N TRP A 232 -11.59 -7.13 18.80
CA TRP A 232 -11.21 -6.85 17.41
C TRP A 232 -11.74 -7.87 16.40
N LEU A 233 -12.32 -8.98 16.86
CA LEU A 233 -12.89 -10.05 16.04
C LEU A 233 -14.42 -10.14 16.15
N LEU A 234 -15.06 -9.19 16.85
CA LEU A 234 -16.51 -9.14 16.94
C LEU A 234 -17.15 -8.86 15.57
N SER A 235 -18.40 -9.29 15.41
CA SER A 235 -19.24 -8.79 14.32
C SER A 235 -19.56 -7.31 14.52
N GLN A 236 -19.89 -6.61 13.44
CA GLN A 236 -20.35 -5.23 13.48
C GLN A 236 -21.56 -5.07 14.41
N GLU A 237 -22.48 -6.02 14.42
CA GLU A 237 -23.66 -6.01 15.27
C GLU A 237 -23.27 -6.05 16.75
N SER A 238 -22.44 -7.01 17.16
CA SER A 238 -21.99 -7.12 18.54
C SER A 238 -21.15 -5.92 18.99
N LYS A 239 -20.31 -5.36 18.10
CA LYS A 239 -19.58 -4.12 18.37
C LYS A 239 -20.52 -2.93 18.58
N ASN A 240 -21.56 -2.79 17.75
CA ASN A 240 -22.56 -1.73 17.91
C ASN A 240 -23.34 -1.86 19.22
N GLU A 241 -23.60 -3.08 19.70
CA GLU A 241 -24.22 -3.28 21.01
C GLU A 241 -23.33 -2.83 22.17
N VAL A 242 -22.02 -3.09 22.07
CA VAL A 242 -21.01 -2.61 23.03
C VAL A 242 -20.95 -1.08 23.01
N GLU A 243 -20.88 -0.45 21.83
CA GLU A 243 -20.88 1.02 21.72
C GLU A 243 -22.17 1.65 22.23
N CYS A 244 -23.33 1.03 21.97
CA CYS A 244 -24.60 1.46 22.51
C CYS A 244 -24.59 1.47 24.05
N LEU A 245 -24.04 0.42 24.66
CA LEU A 245 -23.85 0.36 26.11
C LEU A 245 -22.91 1.47 26.60
N ILE A 246 -21.78 1.69 25.92
CA ILE A 246 -20.83 2.78 26.25
C ILE A 246 -21.53 4.14 26.20
N ASN A 247 -22.24 4.44 25.12
CA ASN A 247 -22.95 5.72 24.94
C ASN A 247 -24.04 5.92 26.01
N ASN A 248 -24.76 4.86 26.37
CA ASN A 248 -25.76 4.90 27.43
C ASN A 248 -25.12 5.13 28.82
N ILE A 249 -23.94 4.57 29.08
CA ILE A 249 -23.18 4.80 30.31
C ILE A 249 -22.65 6.24 30.36
N VAL A 250 -22.05 6.71 29.27
CA VAL A 250 -21.47 8.06 29.19
C VAL A 250 -22.54 9.13 29.39
N SER A 251 -23.69 8.99 28.72
CA SER A 251 -24.82 9.90 28.87
C SER A 251 -25.40 9.88 30.30
N PHE A 252 -25.50 8.71 30.93
CA PHE A 252 -25.91 8.58 32.32
C PHE A 252 -24.92 9.28 33.28
N MET A 253 -23.63 9.00 33.16
CA MET A 253 -22.60 9.57 34.04
C MET A 253 -22.48 11.10 33.90
N ALA A 254 -22.65 11.62 32.69
CA ALA A 254 -22.68 13.07 32.44
C ALA A 254 -23.87 13.75 33.14
N THR A 255 -25.04 13.08 33.19
CA THR A 255 -26.26 13.61 33.82
C THR A 255 -26.14 13.66 35.34
N TYR A 256 -25.46 12.68 35.95
CA TYR A 256 -25.36 12.52 37.41
C TYR A 256 -23.99 12.87 37.98
N HIS A 257 -23.15 13.59 37.22
CA HIS A 257 -21.82 14.04 37.61
C HIS A 257 -20.93 12.94 38.24
N GLY A 258 -21.02 11.72 37.72
CA GLY A 258 -20.16 10.60 38.16
C GLY A 258 -20.43 10.00 39.55
N ASN A 259 -21.53 10.37 40.21
CA ASN A 259 -21.76 10.03 41.62
C ASN A 259 -22.05 8.54 41.94
N ASP A 260 -22.45 7.71 40.96
CA ASP A 260 -22.81 6.31 41.23
C ASP A 260 -21.63 5.34 41.05
N ILE A 261 -21.04 4.92 42.17
CA ILE A 261 -19.86 4.05 42.20
C ILE A 261 -20.09 2.69 41.51
N ARG A 262 -21.34 2.21 41.43
CA ARG A 262 -21.65 0.89 40.85
C ARG A 262 -21.35 0.85 39.36
N MET A 263 -21.45 2.00 38.67
CA MET A 263 -21.18 2.08 37.23
C MET A 263 -19.75 1.68 36.88
N PHE A 264 -18.79 1.84 37.80
CA PHE A 264 -17.40 1.45 37.56
C PHE A 264 -17.19 -0.06 37.44
N ASN A 265 -18.11 -0.89 37.96
CA ASN A 265 -18.10 -2.33 37.73
C ASN A 265 -18.46 -2.73 36.29
N ILE A 266 -18.99 -1.79 35.50
CA ILE A 266 -19.26 -1.97 34.08
C ILE A 266 -18.22 -1.22 33.24
N ILE A 267 -17.91 0.03 33.62
CA ILE A 267 -16.97 0.91 32.92
C ILE A 267 -15.59 0.27 32.82
N VAL A 268 -15.02 -0.21 33.93
CA VAL A 268 -13.63 -0.73 33.94
C VAL A 268 -13.52 -2.00 33.09
N PRO A 269 -14.36 -3.04 33.25
CA PRO A 269 -14.30 -4.22 32.39
C PRO A 269 -14.51 -3.91 30.90
N ILE A 270 -15.45 -3.03 30.55
CA ILE A 270 -15.67 -2.66 29.14
C ILE A 270 -14.49 -1.87 28.58
N TYR A 271 -13.92 -0.96 29.37
CA TYR A 271 -12.75 -0.20 28.96
C TYR A 271 -11.55 -1.12 28.66
N ILE A 272 -11.31 -2.12 29.52
CA ILE A 272 -10.27 -3.14 29.30
C ILE A 272 -10.61 -4.03 28.10
N PHE A 273 -11.86 -4.49 27.98
CA PHE A 273 -12.33 -5.34 26.88
C PHE A 273 -12.17 -4.64 25.52
N THR A 274 -12.51 -3.35 25.45
CA THR A 274 -12.30 -2.49 24.28
C THR A 274 -10.83 -2.07 24.09
N LYS A 275 -9.90 -2.69 24.82
CA LYS A 275 -8.45 -2.45 24.75
C LYS A 275 -8.09 -0.98 24.91
N GLU A 276 -8.79 -0.29 25.82
CA GLU A 276 -8.53 1.10 26.19
C GLU A 276 -8.73 2.12 25.06
N GLN A 277 -9.50 1.76 24.02
CA GLN A 277 -9.71 2.61 22.84
C GLN A 277 -10.76 3.72 23.05
N SER A 278 -11.66 3.56 24.03
CA SER A 278 -12.73 4.55 24.27
C SER A 278 -12.20 5.77 25.03
N ASN A 279 -12.09 6.90 24.33
CA ASN A 279 -11.70 8.18 24.93
C ASN A 279 -12.70 8.68 25.99
N ASP A 280 -13.99 8.43 25.79
CA ASP A 280 -15.05 8.88 26.71
C ASP A 280 -15.00 8.11 28.03
N LEU A 281 -14.84 6.78 27.98
CA LEU A 281 -14.64 5.98 29.19
C LEU A 281 -13.34 6.35 29.89
N ARG A 282 -12.26 6.60 29.14
CA ARG A 282 -10.99 7.07 29.70
C ARG A 282 -11.18 8.37 30.48
N LYS A 283 -11.87 9.35 29.89
CA LYS A 283 -12.16 10.64 30.53
C LYS A 283 -12.97 10.45 31.81
N LEU A 284 -14.03 9.63 31.77
CA LEU A 284 -14.83 9.31 32.96
C LEU A 284 -14.02 8.69 34.08
N CYS A 285 -13.10 7.77 33.75
CA CYS A 285 -12.21 7.17 34.73
C CYS A 285 -11.26 8.20 35.35
N LEU A 286 -10.67 9.10 34.54
CA LEU A 286 -9.76 10.13 35.03
C LEU A 286 -10.45 11.17 35.92
N GLU A 287 -11.68 11.57 35.59
CA GLU A 287 -12.48 12.52 36.39
C GLU A 287 -12.90 11.95 37.76
N ASN A 288 -12.94 10.63 37.91
CA ASN A 288 -13.46 9.94 39.09
C ASN A 288 -12.43 9.01 39.75
N LEU A 289 -11.14 9.37 39.71
CA LEU A 289 -10.06 8.55 40.28
C LEU A 289 -10.26 8.19 41.75
N ASP A 290 -10.83 9.09 42.56
CA ASP A 290 -11.04 8.82 43.99
C ASP A 290 -12.10 7.74 44.23
N LEU A 291 -13.14 7.66 43.39
CA LEU A 291 -14.11 6.58 43.41
C LEU A 291 -13.51 5.26 42.92
N LEU A 292 -12.68 5.32 41.88
CA LEU A 292 -11.97 4.16 41.35
C LEU A 292 -11.00 3.55 42.35
N LYS A 293 -10.28 4.36 43.16
CA LYS A 293 -9.39 3.86 44.21
C LYS A 293 -10.10 2.97 45.23
N ILE A 294 -11.42 3.16 45.43
CA ILE A 294 -12.22 2.38 46.39
C ILE A 294 -12.50 0.97 45.85
N ILE A 295 -12.78 0.84 44.54
CA ILE A 295 -13.21 -0.43 43.92
C ILE A 295 -12.06 -1.15 43.20
N TYR A 296 -11.25 -0.42 42.44
CA TYR A 296 -10.15 -0.92 41.60
C TYR A 296 -8.86 -0.14 41.88
N PRO A 297 -8.23 -0.34 43.06
CA PRO A 297 -7.06 0.43 43.49
C PRO A 297 -5.88 0.31 42.52
N ASP A 298 -5.62 -0.89 41.99
CA ASP A 298 -4.50 -1.14 41.07
C ASP A 298 -4.68 -0.41 39.73
N PHE A 299 -5.88 -0.52 39.13
CA PHE A 299 -6.23 0.17 37.89
C PHE A 299 -6.22 1.70 38.06
N ALA A 300 -6.69 2.20 39.20
CA ALA A 300 -6.65 3.62 39.52
C ALA A 300 -5.21 4.14 39.64
N ALA A 301 -4.31 3.35 40.26
CA ALA A 301 -2.89 3.68 40.34
C ALA A 301 -2.22 3.67 38.95
N GLU A 302 -2.57 2.71 38.10
CA GLU A 302 -2.09 2.62 36.72
C GLU A 302 -2.50 3.85 35.89
N LEU A 303 -3.80 4.18 35.86
CA LEU A 303 -4.29 5.39 35.19
C LEU A 303 -3.64 6.66 35.73
N LYS A 304 -3.48 6.76 37.06
CA LYS A 304 -2.84 7.94 37.68
C LYS A 304 -1.40 8.09 37.19
N SER A 305 -0.64 7.00 37.11
CA SER A 305 0.74 7.01 36.61
C SER A 305 0.86 7.27 35.10
N LEU A 306 -0.18 6.92 34.32
CA LEU A 306 -0.19 7.13 32.87
C LEU A 306 -0.53 8.57 32.47
N PHE A 307 -1.25 9.32 33.30
CA PHE A 307 -1.81 10.63 32.92
C PHE A 307 -1.45 11.79 33.86
N PHE A 308 -0.80 11.55 35.01
CA PHE A 308 -0.37 12.59 35.94
C PHE A 308 1.12 12.49 36.25
N ASP A 309 1.80 13.64 36.35
CA ASP A 309 3.23 13.77 36.67
C ASP A 309 3.48 13.58 38.18
N GLU A 310 3.39 12.35 38.68
CA GLU A 310 3.73 11.96 40.06
C GLU A 310 4.85 10.90 40.08
N PRO A 311 5.53 10.67 41.24
CA PRO A 311 6.70 9.80 41.29
C PRO A 311 6.42 8.42 40.71
N PHE A 312 7.21 8.04 39.72
CA PHE A 312 7.05 6.81 38.96
C PHE A 312 7.06 5.59 39.89
N ASN A 313 6.00 4.79 39.83
CA ASN A 313 6.00 3.47 40.45
C ASN A 313 6.92 2.55 39.63
N GLU A 314 8.02 2.08 40.21
CA GLU A 314 9.00 1.21 39.55
C GLU A 314 8.41 -0.16 39.15
N ASN A 315 7.26 -0.55 39.72
CA ASN A 315 6.54 -1.74 39.30
C ASN A 315 5.74 -1.55 37.99
N ASN A 316 5.58 -0.31 37.49
CA ASN A 316 4.87 -0.04 36.24
C ASN A 316 5.85 0.00 35.05
N LYS A 317 5.77 -1.00 34.17
CA LYS A 317 6.63 -1.15 32.99
C LYS A 317 6.52 0.03 32.00
N MET A 318 5.34 0.64 31.83
CA MET A 318 5.18 1.83 30.97
C MET A 318 5.78 3.09 31.58
N ALA A 319 5.73 3.21 32.92
CA ALA A 319 6.42 4.27 33.64
C ALA A 319 7.94 4.16 33.47
N VAL A 320 8.48 2.93 33.51
CA VAL A 320 9.89 2.64 33.23
C VAL A 320 10.28 3.09 31.81
N VAL A 321 9.53 2.71 30.77
CA VAL A 321 9.81 3.15 29.38
C VAL A 321 9.83 4.67 29.25
N ARG A 322 8.87 5.37 29.86
CA ARG A 322 8.81 6.84 29.82
C ARG A 322 9.99 7.46 30.53
N ARG A 323 10.33 6.95 31.72
CA ARG A 323 11.47 7.44 32.50
C ARG A 323 12.79 7.23 31.74
N CYS A 324 12.98 6.07 31.11
CA CYS A 324 14.11 5.81 30.23
C CYS A 324 14.19 6.75 29.02
N LYS A 325 13.06 7.31 28.55
CA LYS A 325 13.05 8.33 27.46
C LYS A 325 13.37 9.73 27.96
N SER A 326 13.10 10.05 29.22
CA SER A 326 13.33 11.37 29.81
C SER A 326 14.64 11.48 30.60
N ASP A 327 15.17 10.37 31.09
CA ASP A 327 16.32 10.28 32.00
C ASP A 327 17.31 9.22 31.48
N GLU A 328 18.41 9.70 30.90
CA GLU A 328 19.47 8.85 30.33
C GLU A 328 20.25 8.07 31.38
N GLU A 329 20.42 8.58 32.60
CA GLU A 329 21.12 7.86 33.68
C GLU A 329 20.29 6.66 34.13
N TYR A 330 18.97 6.85 34.25
CA TYR A 330 18.04 5.76 34.52
C TYR A 330 18.00 4.74 33.37
N ARG A 331 18.03 5.19 32.11
CA ARG A 331 18.09 4.30 30.94
C ARG A 331 19.32 3.41 30.98
N LEU A 332 20.51 3.97 31.25
CA LEU A 332 21.76 3.21 31.31
C LEU A 332 21.72 2.15 32.43
N ASN A 333 21.23 2.51 33.61
CA ASN A 333 21.07 1.55 34.72
C ASN A 333 20.10 0.41 34.37
N PHE A 334 18.98 0.73 33.71
CA PHE A 334 18.01 -0.27 33.24
C PHE A 334 18.61 -1.18 32.15
N VAL A 335 19.38 -0.62 31.21
CA VAL A 335 20.08 -1.38 30.16
C VAL A 335 21.06 -2.37 30.79
N ASP A 336 21.84 -1.95 31.79
CA ASP A 336 22.77 -2.84 32.50
C ASP A 336 22.03 -3.95 33.26
N GLU A 337 20.91 -3.62 33.92
CA GLU A 337 20.09 -4.59 34.63
C GLU A 337 19.47 -5.61 33.68
N ILE A 338 18.78 -5.18 32.62
CA ILE A 338 18.08 -6.06 31.68
C ILE A 338 19.09 -6.92 30.91
N SER A 339 20.24 -6.34 30.50
CA SER A 339 21.28 -7.02 29.73
C SER A 339 21.98 -8.15 30.50
N SER A 340 21.78 -8.22 31.82
CA SER A 340 22.27 -9.28 32.70
C SER A 340 21.35 -10.52 32.76
N LYS A 341 20.08 -10.37 32.35
CA LYS A 341 19.06 -11.43 32.40
C LYS A 341 19.04 -12.19 31.07
N THR A 342 19.14 -13.52 31.08
CA THR A 342 18.92 -14.36 29.88
C THR A 342 17.49 -14.88 29.80
N ASN A 343 16.78 -14.92 30.92
CA ASN A 343 15.43 -15.43 31.02
C ASN A 343 14.50 -14.28 31.42
N VAL A 344 13.53 -13.94 30.57
CA VAL A 344 12.65 -12.78 30.76
C VAL A 344 11.20 -13.11 30.46
N GLU A 345 10.25 -12.37 31.03
CA GLU A 345 8.85 -12.49 30.62
C GLU A 345 8.59 -11.76 29.29
N THR A 346 7.51 -12.13 28.59
CA THR A 346 7.14 -11.50 27.29
C THR A 346 7.00 -9.98 27.42
N SER A 347 6.42 -9.50 28.52
CA SER A 347 6.23 -8.08 28.78
C SER A 347 7.54 -7.34 29.08
N ASP A 348 8.50 -8.00 29.75
CA ASP A 348 9.83 -7.42 29.99
C ASP A 348 10.64 -7.33 28.69
N PHE A 349 10.55 -8.35 27.84
CA PHE A 349 11.20 -8.33 26.53
C PHE A 349 10.65 -7.20 25.65
N LEU A 350 9.33 -7.03 25.61
CA LEU A 350 8.69 -5.95 24.85
C LEU A 350 9.07 -4.57 25.38
N MET A 351 9.10 -4.39 26.71
CA MET A 351 9.58 -3.17 27.35
C MET A 351 11.04 -2.88 26.99
N ALA A 352 11.91 -3.88 27.11
CA ALA A 352 13.33 -3.76 26.79
C ALA A 352 13.53 -3.36 25.33
N LYS A 353 12.76 -3.92 24.40
CA LYS A 353 12.80 -3.55 22.98
C LYS A 353 12.45 -2.08 22.72
N ASP A 354 11.51 -1.51 23.46
CA ASP A 354 11.11 -0.12 23.30
C ASP A 354 12.12 0.88 23.94
N VAL A 355 13.08 0.38 24.73
CA VAL A 355 14.09 1.17 25.46
C VAL A 355 15.50 0.99 24.91
N LEU A 356 15.88 -0.23 24.51
CA LEU A 356 17.21 -0.58 24.01
C LEU A 356 17.42 -0.03 22.59
N THR A 357 18.63 0.43 22.31
CA THR A 357 19.05 0.69 20.93
C THR A 357 19.17 -0.62 20.14
N PRO A 358 19.13 -0.58 18.80
CA PRO A 358 19.26 -1.78 17.96
C PRO A 358 20.51 -2.62 18.27
N ASP A 359 21.65 -1.95 18.55
CA ASP A 359 22.91 -2.63 18.87
C ASP A 359 22.88 -3.27 20.27
N GLU A 360 22.34 -2.57 21.28
CA GLU A 360 22.18 -3.10 22.64
C GLU A 360 21.23 -4.31 22.64
N LEU A 361 20.10 -4.21 21.93
CA LEU A 361 19.13 -5.30 21.78
C LEU A 361 19.76 -6.51 21.09
N SER A 362 20.49 -6.30 19.99
CA SER A 362 21.19 -7.37 19.27
C SER A 362 22.20 -8.08 20.19
N ASN A 363 23.04 -7.32 20.89
CA ASN A 363 24.04 -7.86 21.82
C ASN A 363 23.40 -8.64 22.97
N TRP A 364 22.27 -8.17 23.50
CA TRP A 364 21.55 -8.85 24.56
C TRP A 364 20.97 -10.18 24.06
N VAL A 365 20.27 -10.17 22.92
CA VAL A 365 19.65 -11.39 22.40
C VAL A 365 20.69 -12.42 21.95
N LEU A 366 21.86 -12.00 21.42
CA LEU A 366 22.98 -12.88 21.08
C LEU A 366 23.56 -13.63 22.29
N LYS A 367 23.34 -13.16 23.53
CA LYS A 367 23.67 -13.90 24.76
C LYS A 367 22.73 -15.08 25.04
N GLY A 368 21.72 -15.30 24.21
CA GLY A 368 20.78 -16.42 24.32
C GLY A 368 19.54 -16.09 25.16
N VAL A 369 18.88 -14.96 24.88
CA VAL A 369 17.66 -14.58 25.60
C VAL A 369 16.50 -15.54 25.28
N GLU A 370 15.86 -16.05 26.31
CA GLU A 370 14.65 -16.87 26.23
C GLU A 370 13.50 -16.22 27.00
N ILE A 371 12.31 -16.25 26.41
CA ILE A 371 11.09 -15.77 27.05
C ILE A 371 10.47 -16.91 27.86
N ILE A 372 10.37 -16.75 29.19
CA ILE A 372 9.77 -17.71 30.13
C ILE A 372 8.34 -17.29 30.47
N GLY A 373 7.43 -18.27 30.56
CA GLY A 373 6.06 -18.05 31.07
C GLY A 373 4.96 -18.81 30.31
N SER A 374 5.24 -19.26 29.08
CA SER A 374 4.24 -19.93 28.24
C SER A 374 4.13 -21.43 28.57
N GLN A 375 3.01 -21.88 29.13
CA GLN A 375 2.70 -23.32 29.26
C GLN A 375 2.29 -23.96 27.92
N ASN A 376 2.01 -23.13 26.89
CA ASN A 376 1.53 -23.54 25.58
C ASN A 376 2.63 -23.49 24.51
N ILE A 377 2.74 -24.56 23.70
CA ILE A 377 3.69 -24.68 22.58
C ILE A 377 3.55 -23.54 21.57
N LEU A 378 2.32 -23.10 21.30
CA LEU A 378 2.04 -22.03 20.34
C LEU A 378 2.66 -20.70 20.81
N GLU A 379 2.35 -20.30 22.04
CA GLU A 379 2.86 -19.07 22.65
C GLU A 379 4.39 -19.08 22.76
N ASN A 380 5.00 -20.22 23.12
CA ASN A 380 6.45 -20.37 23.14
C ASN A 380 7.09 -20.11 21.76
N ASN A 381 6.50 -20.66 20.69
CA ASN A 381 7.01 -20.44 19.33
C ASN A 381 6.85 -19.00 18.87
N PHE A 382 5.73 -18.33 19.19
CA PHE A 382 5.57 -16.90 18.92
C PHE A 382 6.56 -16.03 19.69
N SER A 383 6.80 -16.34 20.97
CA SER A 383 7.80 -15.65 21.78
C SER A 383 9.21 -15.84 21.20
N LYS A 384 9.58 -17.07 20.80
CA LYS A 384 10.84 -17.34 20.09
C LYS A 384 10.94 -16.57 18.78
N LEU A 385 9.86 -16.48 18.02
CA LEU A 385 9.80 -15.71 16.79
C LEU A 385 10.07 -14.22 17.06
N CYS A 386 9.42 -13.63 18.06
CA CYS A 386 9.64 -12.24 18.47
C CYS A 386 11.11 -11.96 18.84
N VAL A 387 11.74 -12.85 19.60
CA VAL A 387 13.14 -12.73 19.98
C VAL A 387 14.04 -12.76 18.75
N LYS A 388 13.86 -13.74 17.87
CA LYS A 388 14.70 -13.92 16.67
C LYS A 388 14.55 -12.81 15.63
N LEU A 389 13.33 -12.33 15.41
CA LEU A 389 13.04 -11.21 14.51
C LEU A 389 13.66 -9.89 15.01
N SER A 390 14.06 -9.83 16.28
CA SER A 390 14.69 -8.62 16.85
C SER A 390 16.20 -8.53 16.58
N ILE A 391 16.86 -9.63 16.14
CA ILE A 391 18.27 -9.62 15.71
C ILE A 391 18.40 -9.74 14.19
N ASN A 392 17.65 -10.68 13.60
CA ASN A 392 17.89 -11.13 12.24
C ASN A 392 16.88 -10.50 11.27
N GLY A 393 17.37 -9.91 10.18
CA GLY A 393 16.57 -9.76 8.97
C GLY A 393 16.09 -11.13 8.45
N ASN A 394 15.24 -11.11 7.41
CA ASN A 394 14.65 -12.22 6.63
C ASN A 394 15.46 -13.52 6.35
N GLY A 395 16.73 -13.64 6.76
CA GLY A 395 17.68 -14.68 6.35
C GLY A 395 17.99 -15.82 7.33
N SER A 396 17.57 -15.79 8.61
CA SER A 396 17.94 -16.89 9.53
C SER A 396 17.08 -18.14 9.32
N GLU A 397 17.70 -19.29 9.08
CA GLU A 397 17.04 -20.59 8.88
C GLU A 397 16.08 -20.92 10.03
N SER A 398 16.46 -20.53 11.25
CA SER A 398 15.70 -20.76 12.46
C SER A 398 14.43 -19.89 12.60
N VAL A 399 14.27 -18.81 11.83
CA VAL A 399 13.00 -18.06 11.69
C VAL A 399 12.09 -18.80 10.72
N ARG A 400 12.63 -19.30 9.60
CA ARG A 400 11.87 -20.06 8.60
C ARG A 400 11.31 -21.37 9.17
N GLU A 401 12.07 -22.06 10.03
CA GLU A 401 11.59 -23.25 10.73
C GLU A 401 10.36 -22.97 11.62
N ILE A 402 10.39 -21.86 12.38
CA ILE A 402 9.26 -21.47 13.23
C ILE A 402 8.06 -21.07 12.38
N LEU A 403 8.27 -20.28 11.33
CA LEU A 403 7.19 -19.89 10.41
C LEU A 403 6.56 -21.10 9.72
N LYS A 404 7.38 -22.07 9.30
CA LYS A 404 6.89 -23.34 8.75
C LYS A 404 6.05 -24.09 9.79
N PHE A 405 6.53 -24.23 11.02
CA PHE A 405 5.75 -24.84 12.11
C PHE A 405 4.41 -24.12 12.33
N LEU A 406 4.40 -22.78 12.39
CA LEU A 406 3.18 -21.99 12.55
C LEU A 406 2.23 -22.15 11.36
N SER A 407 2.76 -22.30 10.14
CA SER A 407 1.98 -22.55 8.93
C SER A 407 1.35 -23.95 8.89
N GLU A 408 1.99 -24.95 9.50
CA GLU A 408 1.51 -26.33 9.58
C GLU A 408 0.71 -26.63 10.85
N PHE A 409 0.64 -25.69 11.80
CA PHE A 409 -0.12 -25.86 13.03
C PHE A 409 -1.63 -25.84 12.78
N ASP A 410 -2.31 -26.94 13.15
CA ASP A 410 -3.75 -27.19 12.93
C ASP A 410 -4.66 -26.72 14.08
N GLY A 411 -4.11 -26.21 15.18
CA GLY A 411 -4.91 -25.74 16.33
C GLY A 411 -5.33 -24.27 16.25
N ASP A 412 -6.46 -23.93 16.89
CA ASP A 412 -6.93 -22.54 16.98
C ASP A 412 -5.94 -21.65 17.75
N PHE A 413 -5.73 -20.44 17.23
CA PHE A 413 -4.91 -19.41 17.86
C PHE A 413 -5.71 -18.58 18.86
N GLU A 414 -7.01 -18.44 18.63
CA GLU A 414 -7.91 -17.67 19.48
C GLU A 414 -8.03 -18.28 20.89
N GLY A 415 -8.16 -17.42 21.89
CA GLY A 415 -8.17 -17.81 23.30
C GLY A 415 -6.81 -18.22 23.87
N LYS A 416 -5.80 -18.44 23.02
CA LYS A 416 -4.41 -18.72 23.42
C LYS A 416 -3.47 -17.53 23.26
N LEU A 417 -3.78 -16.64 22.32
CA LEU A 417 -2.98 -15.46 22.01
C LEU A 417 -3.87 -14.20 21.98
N SER A 418 -3.34 -13.11 22.51
CA SER A 418 -3.96 -11.78 22.41
C SER A 418 -3.81 -11.21 21.00
N SER A 419 -4.86 -10.57 20.49
CA SER A 419 -4.83 -9.94 19.16
C SER A 419 -3.80 -8.80 19.05
N MET A 420 -3.50 -8.12 20.17
CA MET A 420 -2.41 -7.13 20.26
C MET A 420 -1.04 -7.75 19.99
N PHE A 421 -0.83 -8.98 20.49
CA PHE A 421 0.44 -9.68 20.31
C PHE A 421 0.60 -10.15 18.86
N ILE A 422 -0.47 -10.65 18.24
CA ILE A 422 -0.49 -10.99 16.80
C ILE A 422 -0.19 -9.77 15.94
N LEU A 423 -0.84 -8.63 16.22
CA LEU A 423 -0.59 -7.39 15.50
C LEU A 423 0.88 -6.95 15.62
N LYS A 424 1.48 -7.05 16.80
CA LYS A 424 2.90 -6.73 17.01
C LYS A 424 3.82 -7.69 16.24
N VAL A 425 3.58 -9.00 16.29
CA VAL A 425 4.37 -9.98 15.52
C VAL A 425 4.27 -9.72 14.01
N ALA A 426 3.06 -9.45 13.51
CA ALA A 426 2.83 -9.11 12.11
C ALA A 426 3.60 -7.84 11.71
N SER A 427 3.57 -6.79 12.55
CA SER A 427 4.35 -5.57 12.30
C SER A 427 5.86 -5.82 12.24
N MET A 428 6.36 -6.73 13.08
CA MET A 428 7.78 -7.13 13.09
C MET A 428 8.15 -7.92 11.84
N LEU A 429 7.30 -8.84 11.41
CA LEU A 429 7.50 -9.58 10.17
C LEU A 429 7.57 -8.64 8.96
N CYS A 430 6.64 -7.68 8.85
CA CYS A 430 6.67 -6.64 7.83
C CYS A 430 7.95 -5.81 7.88
N ALA A 431 8.40 -5.38 9.08
CA ALA A 431 9.64 -4.62 9.25
C ALA A 431 10.90 -5.42 8.83
N THR A 432 10.85 -6.75 8.91
CA THR A 432 11.92 -7.65 8.45
C THR A 432 11.78 -8.11 7.00
N ASP A 433 10.93 -7.46 6.19
CA ASP A 433 10.67 -7.78 4.78
C ASP A 433 9.98 -9.14 4.54
N LEU A 434 9.16 -9.61 5.51
CA LEU A 434 8.36 -10.85 5.50
C LEU A 434 6.82 -10.59 5.60
N PRO A 435 6.21 -9.75 4.75
CA PRO A 435 4.80 -9.40 4.87
C PRO A 435 3.83 -10.54 4.50
N GLU A 436 4.24 -11.52 3.68
CA GLU A 436 3.39 -12.67 3.33
C GLU A 436 3.15 -13.58 4.54
N ASP A 437 4.19 -13.90 5.28
CA ASP A 437 4.10 -14.66 6.53
C ASP A 437 3.26 -13.91 7.58
N ALA A 438 3.37 -12.58 7.63
CA ALA A 438 2.51 -11.75 8.46
C ALA A 438 1.04 -11.92 8.09
N CYS A 439 0.71 -11.90 6.79
CA CYS A 439 -0.64 -12.11 6.29
C CYS A 439 -1.15 -13.51 6.65
N ASP A 440 -0.34 -14.56 6.51
CA ASP A 440 -0.76 -15.93 6.81
C ASP A 440 -1.06 -16.14 8.29
N ILE A 441 -0.22 -15.59 9.17
CA ILE A 441 -0.43 -15.63 10.63
C ILE A 441 -1.71 -14.87 11.01
N MET A 442 -1.91 -13.67 10.45
CA MET A 442 -3.11 -12.87 10.71
C MET A 442 -4.37 -13.57 10.18
N ALA A 443 -4.32 -14.13 8.97
CA ALA A 443 -5.41 -14.88 8.38
C ALA A 443 -5.83 -16.08 9.24
N LYS A 444 -4.86 -16.84 9.76
CA LYS A 444 -5.11 -17.94 10.69
C LYS A 444 -5.77 -17.48 11.99
N TYR A 445 -5.35 -16.34 12.53
CA TYR A 445 -5.92 -15.80 13.77
C TYR A 445 -7.35 -15.27 13.57
N ILE A 446 -7.61 -14.58 12.46
CA ILE A 446 -8.94 -14.01 12.15
C ILE A 446 -9.96 -15.13 11.86
N GLY A 447 -9.53 -16.17 11.14
CA GLY A 447 -10.38 -17.30 10.76
C GLY A 447 -11.40 -16.96 9.67
N ARG A 448 -12.42 -17.83 9.50
CA ARG A 448 -13.47 -17.68 8.47
C ARG A 448 -14.70 -16.93 8.97
N ARG A 449 -14.50 -15.78 9.61
CA ARG A 449 -15.58 -14.95 10.16
C ARG A 449 -16.17 -14.03 9.10
N GLU A 450 -17.45 -13.72 9.28
CA GLU A 450 -18.22 -12.82 8.41
C GLU A 450 -18.79 -11.64 9.22
N ASN A 451 -19.14 -10.56 8.54
CA ASN A 451 -19.72 -9.34 9.11
C ASN A 451 -18.85 -8.68 10.19
N LEU A 452 -17.52 -8.72 10.04
CA LEU A 452 -16.57 -8.07 10.94
C LEU A 452 -16.63 -6.54 10.82
N TRP A 453 -16.32 -5.84 11.91
CA TRP A 453 -15.99 -4.41 11.83
C TRP A 453 -14.51 -4.23 11.50
N CYS A 454 -14.14 -3.07 10.95
CA CYS A 454 -12.76 -2.78 10.57
C CYS A 454 -11.91 -2.37 11.79
N SER A 455 -11.60 -3.34 12.66
CA SER A 455 -10.72 -3.12 13.82
C SER A 455 -9.25 -2.89 13.41
N PRO A 456 -8.38 -2.35 14.28
CA PRO A 456 -6.96 -2.13 13.93
C PRO A 456 -6.21 -3.38 13.45
N LEU A 457 -6.58 -4.57 13.94
CA LEU A 457 -6.03 -5.83 13.46
C LEU A 457 -6.48 -6.11 12.01
N ILE A 458 -7.77 -5.96 11.74
CA ILE A 458 -8.37 -6.18 10.42
C ILE A 458 -7.85 -5.15 9.42
N GLU A 459 -7.77 -3.89 9.83
CA GLU A 459 -7.19 -2.79 9.06
C GLU A 459 -5.75 -3.10 8.65
N GLN A 460 -4.89 -3.46 9.60
CA GLN A 460 -3.50 -3.83 9.30
C GLN A 460 -3.41 -5.08 8.42
N TYR A 461 -4.32 -6.04 8.58
CA TYR A 461 -4.38 -7.23 7.73
C TYR A 461 -4.67 -6.85 6.27
N LEU A 462 -5.66 -6.00 6.04
CA LEU A 462 -5.98 -5.48 4.70
C LEU A 462 -4.82 -4.69 4.09
N ILE A 463 -4.18 -3.79 4.87
CA ILE A 463 -3.00 -3.05 4.42
C ILE A 463 -1.89 -4.01 4.00
N ASN A 464 -1.62 -5.03 4.82
CA ASN A 464 -0.56 -6.00 4.55
C ASN A 464 -0.86 -6.79 3.27
N LEU A 465 -2.09 -7.29 3.10
CA LEU A 465 -2.51 -8.03 1.90
C LEU A 465 -2.37 -7.19 0.62
N TYR A 466 -2.79 -5.92 0.67
CA TYR A 466 -2.65 -5.00 -0.45
C TYR A 466 -1.18 -4.72 -0.78
N SER A 467 -0.38 -4.38 0.25
CA SER A 467 1.04 -4.02 0.09
C SER A 467 1.93 -5.18 -0.39
N CYS A 468 1.58 -6.43 -0.09
CA CYS A 468 2.30 -7.61 -0.58
C CYS A 468 1.77 -8.14 -1.92
N GLY A 469 0.77 -7.49 -2.52
CA GLY A 469 0.19 -7.87 -3.80
C GLY A 469 -0.69 -9.13 -3.75
N ARG A 470 -1.17 -9.52 -2.56
CA ARG A 470 -2.19 -10.57 -2.37
C ARG A 470 -3.58 -10.02 -2.61
N TYR A 471 -3.81 -9.50 -3.81
CA TYR A 471 -5.05 -8.80 -4.16
C TYR A 471 -6.28 -9.70 -4.04
N LEU A 472 -6.22 -10.97 -4.44
CA LEU A 472 -7.37 -11.86 -4.32
C LEU A 472 -7.80 -12.05 -2.87
N ASP A 473 -6.82 -12.24 -1.98
CA ASP A 473 -7.09 -12.40 -0.56
C ASP A 473 -7.59 -11.09 0.06
N PHE A 474 -7.06 -9.95 -0.37
CA PHE A 474 -7.54 -8.62 0.02
C PHE A 474 -9.01 -8.43 -0.35
N HIS A 475 -9.39 -8.71 -1.61
CA HIS A 475 -10.78 -8.60 -2.08
C HIS A 475 -11.71 -9.59 -1.37
N ASN A 476 -11.23 -10.78 -1.01
CA ASN A 476 -12.03 -11.75 -0.26
C ASN A 476 -12.22 -11.35 1.21
N ALA A 477 -11.15 -10.85 1.85
CA ALA A 477 -11.22 -10.37 3.23
C ALA A 477 -12.11 -9.13 3.35
N GLU A 478 -12.02 -8.20 2.40
CA GLU A 478 -12.79 -6.96 2.37
C GLU A 478 -14.30 -7.19 2.34
N LYS A 479 -14.77 -8.22 1.60
CA LYS A 479 -16.19 -8.61 1.52
C LYS A 479 -16.79 -9.03 2.85
N ASN A 480 -15.97 -9.53 3.77
CA ASN A 480 -16.42 -9.98 5.09
C ASN A 480 -16.48 -8.82 6.10
N ILE A 481 -16.15 -7.60 5.68
CA ILE A 481 -16.02 -6.41 6.54
C ILE A 481 -17.08 -5.38 6.18
N ILE A 482 -17.87 -4.95 7.16
CA ILE A 482 -18.91 -3.96 6.99
C ILE A 482 -18.33 -2.55 6.79
N ASP A 483 -18.97 -1.74 5.95
CA ASP A 483 -18.46 -0.42 5.55
C ASP A 483 -18.54 0.67 6.63
N THR A 484 -19.37 0.49 7.65
CA THR A 484 -19.66 1.53 8.66
C THR A 484 -18.41 2.10 9.32
N ASP A 485 -17.47 1.23 9.71
CA ASP A 485 -16.23 1.60 10.40
C ASP A 485 -15.00 1.55 9.47
N LYS A 486 -15.19 1.35 8.17
CA LYS A 486 -14.09 1.18 7.22
C LYS A 486 -13.46 2.54 6.88
N PRO A 487 -12.15 2.73 7.11
CA PRO A 487 -11.51 4.02 6.83
C PRO A 487 -11.42 4.29 5.32
N THR A 488 -11.43 5.57 4.92
CA THR A 488 -11.45 5.99 3.51
C THR A 488 -10.31 5.39 2.70
N PHE A 489 -9.12 5.26 3.27
CA PHE A 489 -7.96 4.74 2.55
C PHE A 489 -8.13 3.26 2.14
N VAL A 490 -8.92 2.44 2.85
CA VAL A 490 -9.19 1.04 2.45
C VAL A 490 -10.02 1.03 1.17
N PHE A 491 -10.99 1.95 1.05
CA PHE A 491 -11.72 2.14 -0.19
C PHE A 491 -10.80 2.64 -1.32
N CYS A 492 -9.85 3.54 -1.02
CA CYS A 492 -8.82 3.94 -1.98
C CYS A 492 -7.99 2.73 -2.48
N GLN A 493 -7.53 1.86 -1.59
CA GLN A 493 -6.81 0.62 -1.95
C GLN A 493 -7.66 -0.32 -2.82
N LEU A 494 -8.95 -0.42 -2.52
CA LEU A 494 -9.91 -1.20 -3.29
C LEU A 494 -10.07 -0.65 -4.72
N MET A 495 -10.23 0.66 -4.85
CA MET A 495 -10.30 1.36 -6.14
C MET A 495 -9.00 1.23 -6.92
N GLU A 496 -7.84 1.47 -6.29
CA GLU A 496 -6.51 1.29 -6.91
C GLU A 496 -6.33 -0.13 -7.41
N SER A 497 -6.73 -1.13 -6.61
CA SER A 497 -6.69 -2.52 -7.04
C SER A 497 -7.58 -2.74 -8.27
N TYR A 498 -8.82 -2.28 -8.29
CA TYR A 498 -9.70 -2.44 -9.45
C TYR A 498 -9.16 -1.73 -10.70
N LEU A 499 -8.67 -0.50 -10.57
CA LEU A 499 -8.06 0.25 -11.69
C LEU A 499 -6.79 -0.42 -12.19
N TYR A 500 -5.94 -0.94 -11.29
CA TYR A 500 -4.74 -1.70 -11.66
C TYR A 500 -5.09 -2.94 -12.51
N HIS A 501 -6.20 -3.61 -12.21
CA HIS A 501 -6.71 -4.78 -12.95
C HIS A 501 -7.62 -4.41 -14.14
N SER A 502 -7.68 -3.14 -14.55
CA SER A 502 -8.52 -2.66 -15.64
C SER A 502 -10.02 -3.00 -15.46
N MET A 503 -10.53 -2.86 -14.23
CA MET A 503 -11.94 -3.07 -13.85
C MET A 503 -12.60 -1.78 -13.31
N PRO A 504 -12.68 -0.70 -14.10
CA PRO A 504 -13.16 0.60 -13.61
C PRO A 504 -14.64 0.58 -13.19
N GLU A 505 -15.47 -0.34 -13.71
CA GLU A 505 -16.88 -0.49 -13.29
C GLU A 505 -16.99 -0.92 -11.83
N ARG A 506 -16.09 -1.79 -11.36
CA ARG A 506 -16.04 -2.16 -9.93
C ARG A 506 -15.52 -1.04 -9.06
N ALA A 507 -14.58 -0.23 -9.56
CA ALA A 507 -14.15 0.97 -8.85
C ALA A 507 -15.33 1.97 -8.69
N GLU A 508 -16.22 2.06 -9.68
CA GLU A 508 -17.44 2.87 -9.59
C GLU A 508 -18.42 2.36 -8.50
N GLU A 509 -18.58 1.04 -8.36
CA GLU A 509 -19.37 0.47 -7.26
C GLU A 509 -18.81 0.87 -5.88
N VAL A 510 -17.48 0.99 -5.75
CA VAL A 510 -16.84 1.47 -4.52
C VAL A 510 -17.15 2.94 -4.25
N ILE A 511 -17.17 3.77 -5.30
CA ILE A 511 -17.52 5.20 -5.18
C ILE A 511 -18.92 5.38 -4.58
N ALA A 512 -19.87 4.51 -4.95
CA ALA A 512 -21.24 4.56 -4.43
C ALA A 512 -21.37 4.14 -2.95
N ARG A 513 -20.39 3.42 -2.40
CA ARG A 513 -20.37 2.96 -0.99
C ARG A 513 -19.90 4.05 -0.03
N VAL A 514 -19.08 4.99 -0.50
CA VAL A 514 -18.51 6.07 0.31
C VAL A 514 -19.39 7.32 0.22
N LYS A 515 -19.89 7.77 1.37
CA LYS A 515 -20.60 9.07 1.48
C LYS A 515 -19.57 10.20 1.47
N ASP A 516 -19.95 11.36 0.92
CA ASP A 516 -19.15 12.57 0.72
C ASP A 516 -17.85 12.62 1.53
N THR A 517 -16.71 12.55 0.83
CA THR A 517 -15.37 12.62 1.42
C THR A 517 -14.55 13.70 0.75
N SER A 518 -13.76 14.42 1.54
CA SER A 518 -12.78 15.41 1.07
C SER A 518 -11.37 14.83 0.93
N ASP A 519 -11.21 13.51 1.08
CA ASP A 519 -9.92 12.85 0.91
C ASP A 519 -9.42 12.98 -0.54
N LEU A 520 -8.27 13.64 -0.73
CA LEU A 520 -7.76 13.94 -2.05
C LEU A 520 -7.39 12.67 -2.84
N GLN A 521 -6.88 11.62 -2.18
CA GLN A 521 -6.53 10.37 -2.86
C GLN A 521 -7.79 9.70 -3.40
N PHE A 522 -8.87 9.68 -2.61
CA PHE A 522 -10.17 9.18 -3.05
C PHE A 522 -10.71 9.96 -4.25
N ILE A 523 -10.61 11.30 -4.22
CA ILE A 523 -11.05 12.16 -5.34
C ILE A 523 -10.22 11.89 -6.61
N VAL A 524 -8.90 11.76 -6.49
CA VAL A 524 -7.99 11.38 -7.59
C VAL A 524 -8.45 10.06 -8.22
N LEU A 525 -8.70 9.03 -7.41
CA LEU A 525 -9.12 7.71 -7.91
C LEU A 525 -10.52 7.74 -8.51
N LYS A 526 -11.43 8.55 -7.95
CA LYS A 526 -12.78 8.79 -8.49
C LYS A 526 -12.70 9.42 -9.89
N LEU A 527 -11.85 10.43 -10.08
CA LEU A 527 -11.62 11.04 -11.39
C LEU A 527 -10.97 10.06 -12.38
N MET A 528 -9.95 9.30 -11.95
CA MET A 528 -9.35 8.25 -12.79
C MET A 528 -10.38 7.18 -13.23
N THR A 529 -11.30 6.82 -12.34
CA THR A 529 -12.38 5.87 -12.64
C THR A 529 -13.32 6.43 -13.68
N PHE A 530 -13.76 7.68 -13.54
CA PHE A 530 -14.64 8.32 -14.53
C PHE A 530 -13.96 8.56 -15.88
N ASP A 531 -12.68 8.95 -15.89
CA ASP A 531 -11.88 9.05 -17.12
C ASP A 531 -11.81 7.70 -17.84
N SER A 532 -11.50 6.63 -17.11
CA SER A 532 -11.44 5.26 -17.65
C SER A 532 -12.80 4.80 -18.22
N LEU A 533 -13.91 5.19 -17.60
CA LEU A 533 -15.28 4.91 -18.07
C LEU A 533 -15.79 5.90 -19.12
N ARG A 534 -15.00 6.92 -19.49
CA ARG A 534 -15.40 8.03 -20.39
C ARG A 534 -16.63 8.81 -19.90
N LYS A 535 -16.76 8.96 -18.58
CA LYS A 535 -17.82 9.68 -17.85
C LYS A 535 -17.43 11.12 -17.56
N ASN A 536 -17.27 11.90 -18.64
CA ASN A 536 -16.72 13.26 -18.56
C ASN A 536 -17.60 14.24 -17.75
N LEU A 537 -18.93 14.08 -17.80
CA LEU A 537 -19.86 14.95 -17.06
C LEU A 537 -19.74 14.74 -15.55
N GLU A 538 -19.62 13.48 -15.12
CA GLU A 538 -19.43 13.11 -13.72
C GLU A 538 -18.08 13.59 -13.20
N ALA A 539 -17.01 13.48 -14.01
CA ALA A 539 -15.71 14.03 -13.67
C ALA A 539 -15.75 15.55 -13.49
N GLU A 540 -16.39 16.28 -14.41
CA GLU A 540 -16.58 17.74 -14.30
C GLU A 540 -17.37 18.13 -13.05
N ASN A 541 -18.43 17.39 -12.70
CA ASN A 541 -19.20 17.66 -11.49
C ASN A 541 -18.33 17.54 -10.22
N VAL A 542 -17.47 16.53 -10.15
CA VAL A 542 -16.52 16.37 -9.03
C VAL A 542 -15.58 17.57 -8.96
N ILE A 543 -14.98 17.97 -10.08
CA ILE A 543 -14.05 19.09 -10.13
C ILE A 543 -14.72 20.41 -9.70
N ASN A 544 -15.93 20.67 -10.19
CA ASN A 544 -16.64 21.92 -9.92
C ASN A 544 -17.18 22.02 -8.49
N THR A 545 -17.31 20.89 -7.78
CA THR A 545 -17.72 20.85 -6.37
C THR A 545 -16.56 20.74 -5.39
N PHE A 546 -15.36 20.42 -5.87
CA PHE A 546 -14.19 20.21 -5.03
C PHE A 546 -13.67 21.54 -4.45
N ASP A 547 -13.43 21.56 -3.13
CA ASP A 547 -12.83 22.71 -2.47
C ASP A 547 -11.30 22.67 -2.58
N PHE A 548 -10.75 23.44 -3.53
CA PHE A 548 -9.32 23.54 -3.78
C PHE A 548 -8.54 24.18 -2.62
N SER A 549 -9.19 24.83 -1.65
CA SER A 549 -8.52 25.43 -0.49
C SER A 549 -7.90 24.40 0.46
N VAL A 550 -8.33 23.13 0.36
CA VAL A 550 -7.75 21.99 1.11
C VAL A 550 -6.30 21.71 0.68
N ILE A 551 -5.89 22.13 -0.52
CA ILE A 551 -4.53 21.93 -1.04
C ILE A 551 -3.60 23.02 -0.49
N ILE A 552 -3.07 22.79 0.72
CA ILE A 552 -2.19 23.74 1.43
C ILE A 552 -0.69 23.45 1.27
N SER A 553 -0.33 22.24 0.84
CA SER A 553 1.05 21.81 0.65
C SER A 553 1.19 20.87 -0.55
N HIS A 554 2.41 20.75 -1.07
CA HIS A 554 2.71 19.77 -2.11
C HIS A 554 2.72 18.34 -1.52
N SER A 555 2.23 17.38 -2.31
CA SER A 555 2.37 15.95 -2.04
C SER A 555 2.34 15.16 -3.35
N PRO A 556 2.78 13.88 -3.36
CA PRO A 556 2.63 13.02 -4.53
C PRO A 556 1.18 12.90 -5.02
N THR A 557 0.21 12.87 -4.10
CA THR A 557 -1.22 12.84 -4.44
C THR A 557 -1.67 14.14 -5.13
N VAL A 558 -1.20 15.31 -4.68
CA VAL A 558 -1.47 16.58 -5.35
C VAL A 558 -0.88 16.59 -6.76
N PHE A 559 0.34 16.09 -6.94
CA PHE A 559 0.95 15.98 -8.27
C PHE A 559 0.10 15.08 -9.21
N ASN A 560 -0.32 13.91 -8.73
CA ASN A 560 -1.19 13.01 -9.49
C ASN A 560 -2.54 13.65 -9.83
N PHE A 561 -3.11 14.44 -8.92
CA PHE A 561 -4.32 15.21 -9.16
C PHE A 561 -4.13 16.21 -10.31
N LEU A 562 -3.04 16.97 -10.32
CA LEU A 562 -2.72 17.90 -11.41
C LEU A 562 -2.54 17.19 -12.75
N CYS A 563 -1.91 16.00 -12.77
CA CYS A 563 -1.79 15.20 -13.99
C CYS A 563 -3.15 14.75 -14.54
N ILE A 564 -4.13 14.45 -13.69
CA ILE A 564 -5.50 14.13 -14.13
C ILE A 564 -6.19 15.38 -14.66
N LEU A 565 -6.05 16.54 -13.99
CA LEU A 565 -6.60 17.80 -14.48
C LEU A 565 -6.05 18.15 -15.87
N ALA A 566 -4.77 17.85 -16.13
CA ALA A 566 -4.14 18.08 -17.44
C ALA A 566 -4.83 17.24 -18.52
N LYS A 567 -5.03 15.93 -18.27
CA LYS A 567 -5.78 15.02 -19.15
C LYS A 567 -7.21 15.48 -19.42
N LEU A 568 -7.84 16.10 -18.44
CA LEU A 568 -9.19 16.66 -18.55
C LEU A 568 -9.20 18.09 -19.15
N ASN A 569 -8.06 18.59 -19.64
CA ASN A 569 -7.87 19.92 -20.21
C ASN A 569 -8.21 21.09 -19.26
N ARG A 570 -8.10 20.89 -17.94
CA ARG A 570 -8.35 21.89 -16.90
C ARG A 570 -7.08 22.61 -16.46
N TYR A 571 -6.35 23.17 -17.43
CA TYR A 571 -5.10 23.90 -17.19
C TYR A 571 -5.31 25.17 -16.35
N ASP A 572 -6.49 25.78 -16.42
CA ASP A 572 -6.93 26.90 -15.58
C ASP A 572 -6.75 26.61 -14.08
N LEU A 573 -7.15 25.40 -13.66
CA LEU A 573 -7.02 24.96 -12.28
C LEU A 573 -5.59 24.60 -11.90
N ILE A 574 -4.81 24.05 -12.83
CA ILE A 574 -3.40 23.74 -12.59
C ILE A 574 -2.60 25.01 -12.36
N GLU A 575 -2.85 26.05 -13.17
CA GLU A 575 -2.29 27.38 -12.97
C GLU A 575 -2.64 27.92 -11.58
N LEU A 576 -3.93 27.88 -11.23
CA LEU A 576 -4.44 28.38 -9.95
C LEU A 576 -3.78 27.69 -8.76
N ILE A 577 -3.79 26.35 -8.71
CA ILE A 577 -3.23 25.57 -7.60
C ILE A 577 -1.72 25.82 -7.47
N SER A 578 -1.00 25.83 -8.60
CA SER A 578 0.45 26.05 -8.61
C SER A 578 0.83 27.43 -8.10
N VAL A 579 0.11 28.47 -8.53
CA VAL A 579 0.32 29.85 -8.08
C VAL A 579 -0.04 29.98 -6.60
N ASN A 580 -1.18 29.45 -6.15
CA ASN A 580 -1.60 29.53 -4.75
C ASN A 580 -0.61 28.84 -3.80
N LEU A 581 -0.12 27.65 -4.14
CA LEU A 581 0.92 26.97 -3.36
C LEU A 581 2.23 27.78 -3.31
N PHE A 582 2.63 28.41 -4.42
CA PHE A 582 3.80 29.27 -4.45
C PHE A 582 3.62 30.52 -3.56
N LEU A 583 2.43 31.12 -3.54
CA LEU A 583 2.12 32.28 -2.68
C LEU A 583 2.25 31.96 -1.18
N ILE A 584 1.88 30.74 -0.76
CA ILE A 584 1.99 30.30 0.63
C ILE A 584 3.46 30.24 1.07
N SER A 585 4.32 29.58 0.28
CA SER A 585 5.75 29.46 0.58
C SER A 585 6.57 29.21 -0.69
N PRO A 586 7.17 30.27 -1.29
CA PRO A 586 7.96 30.17 -2.52
C PRO A 586 9.09 29.14 -2.42
N GLU A 587 9.86 29.19 -1.33
CA GLU A 587 11.06 28.37 -1.14
C GLU A 587 10.71 26.89 -0.97
N LYS A 588 9.67 26.57 -0.18
CA LYS A 588 9.27 25.17 0.06
C LYS A 588 8.60 24.54 -1.15
N ASN A 589 7.93 25.32 -1.99
CA ASN A 589 7.14 24.81 -3.12
C ASN A 589 7.83 25.01 -4.48
N ALA A 590 8.99 25.66 -4.54
CA ALA A 590 9.76 25.89 -5.77
C ALA A 590 10.01 24.60 -6.57
N LYS A 591 10.44 23.53 -5.88
CA LYS A 591 10.66 22.22 -6.50
C LYS A 591 9.40 21.69 -7.16
N PHE A 592 8.32 21.57 -6.39
CA PHE A 592 7.03 21.09 -6.85
C PHE A 592 6.51 21.87 -8.07
N VAL A 593 6.48 23.21 -7.99
CA VAL A 593 5.97 24.05 -9.07
C VAL A 593 6.82 23.94 -10.34
N SER A 594 8.14 23.87 -10.19
CA SER A 594 9.04 23.64 -11.32
C SER A 594 8.85 22.24 -11.94
N ASP A 595 8.59 21.21 -11.13
CA ASP A 595 8.30 19.86 -11.61
C ASP A 595 6.97 19.81 -12.38
N VAL A 596 5.92 20.46 -11.89
CA VAL A 596 4.64 20.61 -12.60
C VAL A 596 4.84 21.32 -13.94
N GLY A 597 5.56 22.45 -13.95
CA GLY A 597 5.85 23.17 -15.19
C GLY A 597 6.65 22.33 -16.19
N ASN A 598 7.67 21.60 -15.73
CA ASN A 598 8.43 20.70 -16.59
C ASN A 598 7.55 19.57 -17.15
N HIS A 599 6.66 19.00 -16.33
CA HIS A 599 5.72 17.97 -16.76
C HIS A 599 4.81 18.47 -17.88
N LEU A 600 4.23 19.66 -17.74
CA LEU A 600 3.38 20.28 -18.76
C LEU A 600 4.15 20.63 -20.05
N MET A 601 5.41 21.07 -19.93
CA MET A 601 6.23 21.45 -21.09
C MET A 601 6.73 20.23 -21.91
N ILE A 602 6.94 19.09 -21.24
CA ILE A 602 7.47 17.85 -21.83
C ILE A 602 6.32 16.89 -22.25
N GLY A 603 5.12 17.06 -21.71
CA GLY A 603 3.97 16.21 -21.98
C GLY A 603 3.51 16.23 -23.46
N PRO A 604 2.85 15.16 -23.94
CA PRO A 604 2.29 15.09 -25.29
C PRO A 604 1.12 16.07 -25.50
N GLU A 605 0.50 16.54 -24.41
CA GLU A 605 -0.63 17.47 -24.38
C GLU A 605 -0.20 18.94 -24.56
N ARG A 606 0.72 19.21 -25.49
CA ARG A 606 1.14 20.58 -25.87
C ARG A 606 0.06 21.33 -26.64
N GLU A 607 -1.22 21.12 -26.32
CA GLU A 607 -2.24 21.99 -26.85
C GLU A 607 -1.90 23.43 -26.45
N LYS A 608 -2.16 24.36 -27.38
CA LYS A 608 -1.86 25.78 -27.21
C LYS A 608 -2.80 26.37 -26.16
N HIS A 609 -2.63 25.98 -24.90
CA HIS A 609 -3.36 26.58 -23.80
C HIS A 609 -2.92 28.04 -23.69
N VAL A 610 -3.89 28.94 -23.73
CA VAL A 610 -3.65 30.36 -23.54
C VAL A 610 -3.65 30.61 -22.04
N LEU A 611 -2.45 30.82 -21.49
CA LEU A 611 -2.26 31.05 -20.07
C LEU A 611 -3.07 32.26 -19.58
N SER A 612 -3.60 32.16 -18.35
CA SER A 612 -4.43 33.22 -17.78
C SER A 612 -3.62 34.50 -17.57
N SER A 613 -4.15 35.64 -18.02
CA SER A 613 -3.48 36.94 -17.84
C SER A 613 -3.45 37.42 -16.39
N SER A 614 -4.39 36.93 -15.57
CA SER A 614 -4.53 37.20 -14.13
C SER A 614 -5.19 35.99 -13.46
N LEU A 615 -4.88 35.72 -12.19
CA LEU A 615 -5.41 34.59 -11.42
C LEU A 615 -5.75 35.07 -10.00
N ASP A 616 -7.03 35.09 -9.64
CA ASP A 616 -7.53 35.60 -8.35
C ASP A 616 -6.90 36.95 -7.93
N ASP A 617 -6.16 36.97 -6.81
CA ASP A 617 -5.47 38.14 -6.27
C ASP A 617 -4.18 38.51 -7.03
N CYS A 618 -3.75 37.71 -8.00
CA CYS A 618 -2.56 37.93 -8.81
C CYS A 618 -2.89 38.64 -10.12
N LEU A 619 -2.47 39.90 -10.22
CA LEU A 619 -2.70 40.73 -11.39
C LEU A 619 -1.83 40.33 -12.57
N CYS A 620 -0.51 40.26 -12.38
CA CYS A 620 0.45 39.85 -13.40
C CYS A 620 1.84 39.60 -12.80
N GLY A 621 2.69 38.89 -13.53
CA GLY A 621 4.13 38.86 -13.31
C GLY A 621 4.84 39.97 -14.09
N VAL A 622 5.95 40.48 -13.55
CA VAL A 622 6.77 41.50 -14.20
C VAL A 622 8.24 41.15 -14.11
N GLN A 623 8.97 41.35 -15.21
CA GLN A 623 10.43 41.33 -15.23
C GLN A 623 10.95 42.74 -15.50
N TYR A 624 11.80 43.27 -14.63
CA TYR A 624 12.31 44.63 -14.74
C TYR A 624 13.77 44.73 -14.33
N ILE A 625 14.48 45.74 -14.86
CA ILE A 625 15.84 46.10 -14.44
C ILE A 625 15.76 47.23 -13.43
N ASP A 626 16.41 47.05 -12.28
CA ASP A 626 16.70 48.11 -11.31
C ASP A 626 18.21 48.12 -11.05
N SER A 627 18.85 49.27 -11.30
CA SER A 627 20.28 49.50 -11.02
C SER A 627 21.23 48.47 -11.65
N GLY A 628 20.87 47.93 -12.83
CA GLY A 628 21.66 46.95 -13.58
C GLY A 628 21.33 45.48 -13.30
N SER A 629 20.53 45.19 -12.28
CA SER A 629 20.08 43.83 -11.95
C SER A 629 18.67 43.56 -12.45
N THR A 630 18.43 42.37 -13.00
CA THR A 630 17.11 41.93 -13.45
C THR A 630 16.36 41.24 -12.32
N PHE A 631 15.12 41.67 -12.07
CA PHE A 631 14.24 41.10 -11.06
C PHE A 631 12.95 40.58 -11.71
N THR A 632 12.48 39.44 -11.26
CA THR A 632 11.15 38.89 -11.60
C THR A 632 10.28 38.91 -10.35
N LYS A 633 9.10 39.54 -10.40
CA LYS A 633 8.19 39.65 -9.26
C LYS A 633 6.73 39.47 -9.67
N LEU A 634 5.89 39.00 -8.74
CA LEU A 634 4.44 38.95 -8.88
C LEU A 634 3.79 40.21 -8.32
N ILE A 635 2.80 40.79 -9.00
CA ILE A 635 2.00 41.91 -8.49
C ILE A 635 0.66 41.40 -7.95
N LEU A 636 0.38 41.67 -6.68
CA LEU A 636 -0.80 41.23 -5.94
C LEU A 636 -1.76 42.38 -5.63
N ASN A 637 -3.05 42.08 -5.56
CA ASN A 637 -4.10 43.05 -5.20
C ASN A 637 -4.08 43.49 -3.72
N ASN A 638 -3.61 42.61 -2.83
CA ASN A 638 -3.53 42.87 -1.38
C ASN A 638 -2.15 43.44 -0.99
N GLN A 639 -1.99 43.87 0.28
CA GLN A 639 -0.66 44.16 0.83
C GLN A 639 0.03 42.82 1.16
N PRO A 640 1.01 42.35 0.37
CA PRO A 640 1.74 41.16 0.73
C PRO A 640 2.57 41.45 1.98
N ASN A 641 2.78 40.42 2.82
CA ASN A 641 3.90 40.44 3.76
C ASN A 641 5.17 40.82 3.00
N GLN A 642 6.01 41.70 3.54
CA GLN A 642 7.23 42.16 2.88
C GLN A 642 8.09 40.95 2.50
N ASN A 643 8.06 40.55 1.23
CA ASN A 643 8.73 39.38 0.70
C ASN A 643 9.44 39.75 -0.61
N LEU A 644 10.55 39.08 -0.90
CA LEU A 644 11.43 39.34 -2.04
C LEU A 644 10.71 39.13 -3.38
N TYR A 645 9.75 38.21 -3.45
CA TYR A 645 9.11 37.75 -4.69
C TYR A 645 7.83 38.51 -5.09
N PHE A 646 7.24 39.28 -4.17
CA PHE A 646 5.91 39.89 -4.35
C PHE A 646 5.96 41.43 -4.29
N LEU A 647 5.06 42.07 -5.02
CA LEU A 647 4.80 43.51 -5.00
C LEU A 647 3.31 43.77 -4.80
N SER A 648 2.98 44.77 -3.99
CA SER A 648 1.59 45.24 -3.90
C SER A 648 1.25 46.14 -5.08
N ASN A 649 0.04 46.02 -5.62
CA ASN A 649 -0.51 46.93 -6.64
C ASN A 649 -0.56 48.40 -6.17
N ILE A 650 -0.59 48.66 -4.85
CA ILE A 650 -0.60 50.01 -4.28
C ILE A 650 0.81 50.55 -3.98
N SER A 651 1.85 49.72 -4.07
CA SER A 651 3.24 50.17 -3.90
C SER A 651 3.66 51.09 -5.06
N LEU A 652 4.58 52.03 -4.81
CA LEU A 652 5.08 52.96 -5.83
C LEU A 652 5.64 52.22 -7.06
N ILE A 653 6.40 51.14 -6.83
CA ILE A 653 6.98 50.30 -7.88
C ILE A 653 5.88 49.50 -8.59
N GLY A 654 4.94 48.90 -7.85
CA GLY A 654 3.82 48.15 -8.44
C GLY A 654 2.94 49.00 -9.36
N LYS A 655 2.53 50.20 -8.93
CA LYS A 655 1.75 51.14 -9.76
C LYS A 655 2.48 51.56 -11.03
N ALA A 656 3.78 51.86 -10.90
CA ALA A 656 4.61 52.25 -12.03
C ALA A 656 4.76 51.12 -13.05
N LEU A 657 5.03 49.89 -12.61
CA LEU A 657 5.19 48.74 -13.51
C LEU A 657 3.88 48.29 -14.18
N LEU A 658 2.74 48.44 -13.50
CA LEU A 658 1.41 48.17 -14.10
C LEU A 658 1.11 49.15 -15.25
N SER A 659 1.45 50.42 -15.08
CA SER A 659 1.18 51.49 -16.07
C SER A 659 2.26 51.63 -17.16
N ALA A 660 3.47 51.10 -16.93
CA ALA A 660 4.57 51.17 -17.88
C ALA A 660 4.34 50.33 -19.15
N GLU A 661 4.81 50.84 -20.28
CA GLU A 661 5.00 50.07 -21.52
C GLU A 661 6.33 49.32 -21.49
N VAL A 662 6.38 48.17 -22.17
CA VAL A 662 7.58 47.33 -22.24
C VAL A 662 8.70 48.07 -22.97
N GLY A 663 9.90 48.10 -22.37
CA GLY A 663 11.08 48.80 -22.88
C GLY A 663 11.21 50.26 -22.44
N VAL A 664 10.20 50.82 -21.77
CA VAL A 664 10.22 52.22 -21.31
C VAL A 664 10.83 52.33 -19.91
N GLN A 665 11.73 53.31 -19.74
CA GLN A 665 12.30 53.67 -18.44
C GLN A 665 11.34 54.54 -17.64
N VAL A 666 11.05 54.11 -16.41
CA VAL A 666 10.14 54.80 -15.50
C VAL A 666 10.89 55.17 -14.22
N MET A 667 10.84 56.45 -13.86
CA MET A 667 11.38 56.96 -12.59
C MET A 667 10.38 56.71 -11.46
N VAL A 668 10.79 55.95 -10.46
CA VAL A 668 9.99 55.64 -9.27
C VAL A 668 10.75 56.05 -8.02
N GLY A 669 10.37 57.19 -7.42
CA GLY A 669 11.16 57.82 -6.37
C GLY A 669 12.55 58.21 -6.90
N ASN A 670 13.61 57.66 -6.31
CA ASN A 670 15.00 57.87 -6.75
C ASN A 670 15.55 56.74 -7.65
N LYS A 671 14.71 55.79 -8.07
CA LYS A 671 15.12 54.62 -8.86
C LYS A 671 14.68 54.77 -10.33
N LEU A 672 15.60 54.45 -11.24
CA LEU A 672 15.31 54.32 -12.67
C LEU A 672 15.06 52.84 -12.97
N ILE A 673 13.80 52.50 -13.28
CA ILE A 673 13.39 51.11 -13.51
C ILE A 673 13.00 50.95 -14.99
N THR A 674 13.47 49.88 -15.63
CA THR A 674 13.08 49.54 -17.02
C THR A 674 12.24 48.28 -17.02
N LEU A 675 11.00 48.33 -17.47
CA LEU A 675 10.16 47.14 -17.64
C LEU A 675 10.63 46.35 -18.86
N GLN A 676 11.04 45.09 -18.68
CA GLN A 676 11.50 44.22 -19.77
C GLN A 676 10.38 43.35 -20.34
N GLU A 677 9.50 42.82 -19.48
CA GLU A 677 8.47 41.86 -19.89
C GLU A 677 7.30 41.91 -18.90
N LYS A 678 6.06 41.79 -19.42
CA LYS A 678 4.86 41.50 -18.64
C LYS A 678 4.51 40.04 -18.88
N LEU A 679 4.41 39.27 -17.80
CA LEU A 679 4.27 37.82 -17.80
C LEU A 679 2.91 37.41 -17.22
N PRO A 680 2.27 36.36 -17.76
CA PRO A 680 1.22 35.65 -17.04
C PRO A 680 1.70 35.23 -15.63
N PRO A 681 0.86 35.27 -14.59
CA PRO A 681 1.27 34.94 -13.22
C PRO A 681 1.93 33.58 -13.11
N TYR A 682 1.38 32.54 -13.77
CA TYR A 682 1.95 31.20 -13.77
C TYR A 682 3.38 31.15 -14.33
N VAL A 683 3.66 31.87 -15.43
CA VAL A 683 5.01 31.91 -16.04
C VAL A 683 6.02 32.57 -15.11
N ALA A 684 5.62 33.66 -14.46
CA ALA A 684 6.49 34.34 -13.49
C ALA A 684 6.77 33.44 -12.29
N VAL A 685 5.75 32.73 -11.78
CA VAL A 685 5.89 31.74 -10.71
C VAL A 685 6.81 30.60 -11.13
N TYR A 686 6.65 30.01 -12.32
CA TYR A 686 7.54 28.97 -12.82
C TYR A 686 8.99 29.44 -12.93
N ARG A 687 9.24 30.62 -13.53
CA ARG A 687 10.61 31.18 -13.64
C ARG A 687 11.23 31.44 -12.26
N MET A 688 10.48 32.00 -11.32
CA MET A 688 10.96 32.22 -9.94
C MET A 688 11.23 30.90 -9.22
N ALA A 689 10.32 29.93 -9.33
CA ALA A 689 10.47 28.59 -8.75
C ALA A 689 11.71 27.86 -9.29
N SER A 690 11.92 27.90 -10.61
CA SER A 690 13.13 27.34 -11.23
C SER A 690 14.40 28.02 -10.73
N ALA A 691 14.39 29.36 -10.60
CA ALA A 691 15.55 30.11 -10.09
C ALA A 691 15.86 29.74 -8.64
N ILE A 692 14.85 29.72 -7.76
CA ILE A 692 14.98 29.29 -6.36
C ILE A 692 15.56 27.89 -6.29
N ARG A 693 14.97 26.92 -7.01
CA ARG A 693 15.44 25.52 -7.02
C ARG A 693 16.88 25.41 -7.48
N HIS A 694 17.29 26.18 -8.50
CA HIS A 694 18.65 26.18 -9.00
C HIS A 694 19.64 26.78 -7.98
N GLU A 695 19.29 27.92 -7.36
CA GLU A 695 20.12 28.58 -6.36
C GLU A 695 20.24 27.78 -5.05
N SER A 696 19.18 27.02 -4.69
CA SER A 696 19.17 26.17 -3.50
C SER A 696 19.75 24.77 -3.71
N ASN A 697 20.09 24.39 -4.95
CA ASN A 697 20.57 23.05 -5.26
C ASN A 697 22.02 22.87 -4.82
N ASP A 698 22.25 22.03 -3.81
CA ASP A 698 23.57 21.67 -3.28
C ASP A 698 24.24 20.49 -4.03
N GLY A 699 23.58 19.99 -5.08
CA GLY A 699 24.00 18.81 -5.85
C GLY A 699 23.16 17.55 -5.56
N SER A 700 22.23 17.61 -4.61
CA SER A 700 21.29 16.51 -4.34
C SER A 700 20.15 16.41 -5.36
N ASP A 701 19.87 17.49 -6.11
CA ASP A 701 18.85 17.53 -7.17
C ASP A 701 19.54 17.53 -8.55
N ALA A 702 19.00 16.78 -9.52
CA ALA A 702 19.50 16.77 -10.88
C ALA A 702 19.08 18.01 -11.69
N PHE A 703 18.20 18.86 -11.15
CA PHE A 703 17.70 20.05 -11.83
C PHE A 703 18.75 21.16 -11.92
N GLN A 704 18.94 21.69 -13.14
CA GLN A 704 19.83 22.82 -13.40
C GLN A 704 19.24 23.73 -14.49
N ILE A 705 19.33 25.04 -14.29
CA ILE A 705 19.08 26.02 -15.36
C ILE A 705 20.34 26.10 -16.23
N ILE A 706 20.17 25.82 -17.52
CA ILE A 706 21.27 25.87 -18.49
C ILE A 706 21.17 27.18 -19.28
N HIS A 707 22.22 28.01 -19.17
CA HIS A 707 22.37 29.19 -20.01
C HIS A 707 23.22 28.87 -21.23
N LEU A 708 22.57 28.81 -22.40
CA LEU A 708 23.26 28.55 -23.66
C LEU A 708 23.84 29.84 -24.26
N PRO A 709 25.12 29.84 -24.68
CA PRO A 709 25.71 30.95 -25.45
C PRO A 709 24.90 31.24 -26.73
N ARG A 710 24.85 32.50 -27.15
CA ARG A 710 24.23 32.88 -28.44
C ARG A 710 25.05 32.44 -29.65
N ASP A 711 26.35 32.20 -29.44
CA ASP A 711 27.29 31.72 -30.45
C ASP A 711 27.09 30.21 -30.67
N PRO A 712 26.70 29.75 -31.88
CA PRO A 712 26.38 28.35 -32.14
C PRO A 712 27.50 27.36 -31.80
N ASP A 713 28.75 27.70 -32.10
CA ASP A 713 29.88 26.77 -31.86
C ASP A 713 30.13 26.59 -30.36
N LYS A 714 30.06 27.70 -29.61
CA LYS A 714 30.14 27.68 -28.14
C LYS A 714 28.92 27.05 -27.49
N MET A 715 27.75 27.14 -28.13
CA MET A 715 26.54 26.46 -27.69
C MET A 715 26.70 24.94 -27.79
N VAL A 716 27.21 24.43 -28.91
CA VAL A 716 27.50 23.00 -29.11
C VAL A 716 28.51 22.51 -28.07
N GLU A 717 29.58 23.26 -27.81
CA GLU A 717 30.57 22.93 -26.78
C GLU A 717 29.98 22.95 -25.36
N ALA A 718 29.16 23.95 -25.04
CA ALA A 718 28.45 24.01 -23.76
C ALA A 718 27.52 22.82 -23.57
N ILE A 719 26.75 22.44 -24.59
CA ILE A 719 25.85 21.28 -24.57
C ILE A 719 26.64 19.98 -24.34
N LYS A 720 27.79 19.80 -25.01
CA LYS A 720 28.66 18.62 -24.81
C LYS A 720 29.08 18.43 -23.36
N ASN A 721 29.34 19.51 -22.63
CA ASN A 721 29.76 19.43 -21.23
C ASN A 721 28.66 18.96 -20.26
N PHE A 722 27.38 19.02 -20.66
CA PHE A 722 26.25 18.55 -19.85
C PHE A 722 25.92 17.07 -20.06
N PHE A 723 26.35 16.49 -21.18
CA PHE A 723 26.17 15.06 -21.41
C PHE A 723 27.34 14.29 -20.79
N PRO A 724 27.09 13.20 -20.05
CA PRO A 724 28.16 12.35 -19.56
C PRO A 724 28.95 11.81 -20.76
N ILE A 725 30.25 12.08 -20.79
CA ILE A 725 31.16 11.35 -21.69
C ILE A 725 31.12 9.91 -21.20
N SER A 726 30.47 9.05 -21.97
CA SER A 726 30.34 7.64 -21.63
C SER A 726 31.74 7.02 -21.61
N ASN A 727 32.35 6.94 -20.44
CA ASN A 727 33.43 6.01 -20.23
C ASN A 727 32.80 4.62 -20.39
N GLU A 728 33.14 3.89 -21.46
CA GLU A 728 32.65 2.53 -21.72
C GLU A 728 32.93 1.54 -20.56
N THR A 729 33.61 1.98 -19.50
CA THR A 729 34.12 1.21 -18.37
C THR A 729 33.10 0.94 -17.25
N SER A 730 31.89 1.52 -17.26
CA SER A 730 30.87 1.24 -16.22
C SER A 730 29.68 0.38 -16.70
N MET A 731 29.66 -0.05 -17.96
CA MET A 731 28.59 -0.94 -18.46
C MET A 731 28.79 -2.35 -17.87
N MET A 732 27.83 -2.84 -17.08
CA MET A 732 27.76 -4.24 -16.66
C MET A 732 27.90 -5.14 -17.90
N ASP A 733 28.77 -6.14 -17.88
CA ASP A 733 28.73 -7.18 -18.90
C ASP A 733 27.39 -7.89 -18.79
N PHE A 734 26.51 -7.71 -19.79
CA PHE A 734 25.21 -8.36 -19.84
C PHE A 734 25.39 -9.88 -19.81
N GLN A 735 24.97 -10.49 -18.69
CA GLN A 735 25.05 -11.94 -18.50
C GLN A 735 23.82 -12.62 -19.09
N GLU A 736 24.01 -13.82 -19.63
CA GLU A 736 22.93 -14.67 -20.16
C GLU A 736 21.89 -15.06 -19.09
N SER A 737 22.24 -14.98 -17.81
CA SER A 737 21.39 -15.34 -16.66
C SER A 737 20.36 -14.27 -16.28
N ILE A 738 20.46 -13.04 -16.82
CA ILE A 738 19.60 -11.91 -16.46
C ILE A 738 18.48 -11.75 -17.49
N PHE A 739 17.24 -11.56 -17.05
CA PHE A 739 16.09 -11.32 -17.93
C PHE A 739 16.34 -10.15 -18.90
N LEU A 740 16.02 -10.33 -20.17
CA LEU A 740 16.19 -9.34 -21.23
C LEU A 740 15.47 -8.03 -20.91
N SER A 741 14.30 -8.11 -20.27
CA SER A 741 13.56 -6.94 -19.78
C SER A 741 14.33 -6.12 -18.74
N ILE A 742 15.04 -6.76 -17.81
CA ILE A 742 15.93 -6.08 -16.84
C ILE A 742 17.06 -5.38 -17.59
N GLN A 743 17.66 -6.07 -18.57
CA GLN A 743 18.74 -5.50 -19.39
C GLN A 743 18.25 -4.30 -20.20
N ALA A 744 17.05 -4.38 -20.78
CA ALA A 744 16.41 -3.27 -21.49
C ALA A 744 16.18 -2.06 -20.57
N CYS A 745 15.60 -2.27 -19.38
CA CYS A 745 15.38 -1.18 -18.41
C CYS A 745 16.68 -0.49 -17.97
N TYR A 746 17.81 -1.20 -17.97
CA TYR A 746 19.11 -0.62 -17.65
C TYR A 746 19.65 0.28 -18.79
N LEU A 747 19.38 -0.07 -20.05
CA LEU A 747 19.80 0.72 -21.22
C LEU A 747 18.99 2.02 -21.36
N GLU A 748 17.67 1.92 -21.22
CA GLU A 748 16.77 3.07 -21.33
C GLU A 748 15.52 2.79 -20.48
N LYS A 749 15.33 3.60 -19.44
CA LYS A 749 14.26 3.39 -18.46
C LYS A 749 12.93 3.99 -18.90
N ASN A 750 12.97 5.04 -19.73
CA ASN A 750 11.81 5.89 -19.99
C ASN A 750 11.07 5.57 -21.30
N ASP A 751 11.65 4.73 -22.15
CA ASP A 751 11.08 4.35 -23.44
C ASP A 751 11.33 2.86 -23.69
N SER A 752 10.27 2.06 -23.53
CA SER A 752 10.32 0.59 -23.63
C SER A 752 10.56 0.08 -25.05
N VAL A 753 10.16 0.84 -26.08
CA VAL A 753 10.39 0.47 -27.49
C VAL A 753 11.83 0.74 -27.87
N LYS A 754 12.33 1.93 -27.51
CA LYS A 754 13.73 2.31 -27.73
C LYS A 754 14.69 1.42 -26.94
N SER A 755 14.35 1.07 -25.69
CA SER A 755 15.17 0.17 -24.87
C SER A 755 15.27 -1.23 -25.47
N ALA A 756 14.16 -1.78 -25.96
CA ALA A 756 14.15 -3.06 -26.68
C ALA A 756 14.96 -2.99 -27.99
N LEU A 757 14.83 -1.93 -28.78
CA LEU A 757 15.62 -1.74 -30.01
C LEU A 757 17.13 -1.66 -29.70
N GLN A 758 17.52 -0.92 -28.67
CA GLN A 758 18.91 -0.83 -28.24
C GLN A 758 19.42 -2.18 -27.75
N LEU A 759 18.66 -2.90 -26.91
CA LEU A 759 19.02 -4.22 -26.43
C LEU A 759 19.28 -5.21 -27.58
N LEU A 760 18.35 -5.27 -28.54
CA LEU A 760 18.38 -6.20 -29.67
C LEU A 760 19.50 -5.91 -30.68
N THR A 761 19.95 -4.65 -30.76
CA THR A 761 21.03 -4.22 -31.68
C THR A 761 22.40 -4.10 -31.00
N HIS A 762 22.46 -4.25 -29.67
CA HIS A 762 23.69 -4.07 -28.91
C HIS A 762 24.62 -5.30 -29.01
N LYS A 763 25.90 -5.04 -29.33
CA LYS A 763 26.89 -6.09 -29.63
C LYS A 763 27.28 -6.97 -28.44
N ARG A 764 27.11 -6.49 -27.21
CA ARG A 764 27.48 -7.24 -25.98
C ARG A 764 26.30 -7.99 -25.34
N THR A 765 25.09 -7.86 -25.88
CA THR A 765 23.93 -8.60 -25.35
C THR A 765 24.08 -10.08 -25.67
N LYS A 766 23.92 -10.94 -24.67
CA LYS A 766 24.01 -12.40 -24.85
C LYS A 766 22.65 -13.05 -24.64
N TYR A 767 22.39 -14.11 -25.41
CA TYR A 767 21.10 -14.80 -25.45
C TYR A 767 21.31 -16.31 -25.28
N ILE A 768 20.47 -16.95 -24.45
CA ILE A 768 20.53 -18.41 -24.20
C ILE A 768 20.04 -19.24 -25.41
N GLY A 769 19.25 -18.64 -26.31
CA GLY A 769 18.57 -19.31 -27.42
C GLY A 769 17.05 -19.33 -27.25
N PHE A 770 16.33 -20.08 -28.07
CA PHE A 770 14.87 -20.18 -28.05
C PHE A 770 14.39 -21.47 -27.36
N ILE A 771 13.26 -21.38 -26.65
CA ILE A 771 12.60 -22.54 -26.04
C ILE A 771 12.06 -23.47 -27.12
N ASN A 772 12.44 -24.75 -27.06
CA ASN A 772 12.00 -25.80 -27.97
C ASN A 772 11.10 -26.84 -27.27
N GLU A 773 10.13 -26.35 -26.51
CA GLU A 773 9.12 -27.14 -25.82
C GLU A 773 7.86 -26.27 -25.62
N GLY A 774 6.71 -26.89 -25.38
CA GLY A 774 5.44 -26.19 -25.23
C GLY A 774 4.51 -26.32 -26.44
N GLU A 775 3.46 -25.52 -26.47
CA GLU A 775 2.40 -25.60 -27.47
C GLU A 775 2.83 -24.93 -28.79
N LEU A 776 2.34 -25.49 -29.90
CA LEU A 776 2.44 -24.85 -31.21
C LEU A 776 1.41 -23.71 -31.31
N LEU A 777 1.61 -22.84 -32.29
CA LEU A 777 0.75 -21.68 -32.53
C LEU A 777 -0.71 -22.11 -32.74
N SER A 778 -1.62 -21.75 -31.82
CA SER A 778 -3.05 -22.01 -31.95
C SER A 778 -3.89 -20.77 -31.57
N GLY A 779 -4.16 -19.92 -32.55
CA GLY A 779 -5.01 -18.73 -32.39
C GLY A 779 -4.31 -17.55 -31.71
N GLY A 780 -4.37 -17.46 -30.37
CA GLY A 780 -3.89 -16.30 -29.60
C GLY A 780 -2.78 -16.65 -28.61
N VAL A 781 -1.77 -15.80 -28.49
CA VAL A 781 -0.64 -15.96 -27.56
C VAL A 781 -0.49 -14.73 -26.67
N SER A 782 0.05 -14.89 -25.47
CA SER A 782 0.51 -13.78 -24.64
C SER A 782 2.00 -13.54 -24.90
N SER A 783 2.45 -12.28 -24.85
CA SER A 783 3.86 -11.93 -25.13
C SER A 783 4.31 -10.71 -24.34
N ASP A 784 5.53 -10.25 -24.63
CA ASP A 784 6.17 -9.09 -24.04
C ASP A 784 6.64 -8.11 -25.13
N ILE A 785 6.89 -6.85 -24.74
CA ILE A 785 7.26 -5.80 -25.69
C ILE A 785 8.58 -6.08 -26.40
N VAL A 786 9.56 -6.72 -25.75
CA VAL A 786 10.87 -7.05 -26.35
C VAL A 786 10.68 -8.06 -27.49
N THR A 787 9.83 -9.06 -27.27
CA THR A 787 9.47 -10.06 -28.27
C THR A 787 8.70 -9.44 -29.46
N VAL A 788 7.78 -8.50 -29.22
CA VAL A 788 7.06 -7.81 -30.30
C VAL A 788 8.00 -6.93 -31.13
N VAL A 789 8.91 -6.20 -30.48
CA VAL A 789 9.95 -5.42 -31.17
C VAL A 789 10.86 -6.34 -31.98
N TYR A 790 11.25 -7.50 -31.43
CA TYR A 790 12.01 -8.51 -32.14
C TYR A 790 11.30 -9.01 -33.41
N LEU A 791 10.02 -9.37 -33.34
CA LEU A 791 9.24 -9.82 -34.50
C LEU A 791 9.15 -8.75 -35.59
N CYS A 792 9.06 -7.48 -35.21
CA CYS A 792 9.02 -6.37 -36.16
C CYS A 792 10.39 -6.11 -36.78
N LEU A 793 11.46 -6.17 -35.98
CA LEU A 793 12.85 -5.96 -36.42
C LEU A 793 13.32 -7.05 -37.38
N THR A 794 12.85 -8.29 -37.17
CA THR A 794 13.22 -9.46 -37.98
C THR A 794 12.27 -9.73 -39.15
N SER A 795 11.22 -8.91 -39.31
CA SER A 795 10.11 -9.12 -40.25
C SER A 795 9.29 -10.41 -40.05
N LEU A 796 9.57 -11.21 -39.01
CA LEU A 796 8.82 -12.44 -38.71
C LEU A 796 7.37 -12.15 -38.28
N SER A 797 7.09 -10.93 -37.80
CA SER A 797 5.75 -10.41 -37.54
C SER A 797 4.77 -10.61 -38.70
N GLN A 798 5.24 -10.62 -39.95
CA GLN A 798 4.38 -10.81 -41.12
C GLN A 798 3.70 -12.19 -41.14
N HIS A 799 4.37 -13.24 -40.63
CA HIS A 799 3.76 -14.56 -40.52
C HIS A 799 2.58 -14.56 -39.56
N PHE A 800 2.71 -13.88 -38.41
CA PHE A 800 1.65 -13.75 -37.41
C PHE A 800 0.44 -13.01 -37.99
N VAL A 801 0.68 -11.92 -38.73
CA VAL A 801 -0.39 -11.17 -39.42
C VAL A 801 -1.07 -12.03 -40.48
N ASN A 802 -0.31 -12.76 -41.30
CA ASN A 802 -0.86 -13.61 -42.37
C ASN A 802 -1.70 -14.78 -41.83
N GLN A 803 -1.32 -15.35 -40.69
CA GLN A 803 -2.05 -16.44 -40.03
C GLN A 803 -3.22 -15.93 -39.16
N GLY A 804 -3.40 -14.61 -39.04
CA GLY A 804 -4.45 -14.03 -38.19
C GLY A 804 -4.24 -14.27 -36.69
N VAL A 805 -2.98 -14.41 -36.26
CA VAL A 805 -2.62 -14.72 -34.87
C VAL A 805 -2.75 -13.47 -34.02
N THR A 806 -3.44 -13.60 -32.89
CA THR A 806 -3.64 -12.48 -31.96
C THR A 806 -2.52 -12.48 -30.92
N ILE A 807 -1.80 -11.36 -30.78
CA ILE A 807 -0.75 -11.21 -29.76
C ILE A 807 -1.33 -10.37 -28.63
N ASN A 808 -1.27 -10.87 -27.41
CA ASN A 808 -1.80 -10.18 -26.25
C ASN A 808 -0.66 -9.55 -25.42
N LEU A 809 -0.76 -8.25 -25.16
CA LEU A 809 0.15 -7.47 -24.31
C LEU A 809 -0.63 -6.72 -23.23
N ILE A 810 0.02 -6.21 -22.19
CA ILE A 810 -0.64 -5.24 -21.31
C ILE A 810 -0.90 -3.93 -22.04
N GLU A 811 -1.91 -3.18 -21.59
CA GLU A 811 -2.33 -1.94 -22.22
C GLU A 811 -1.23 -0.87 -22.25
N GLU A 812 -0.40 -0.80 -21.21
CA GLU A 812 0.73 0.12 -21.12
C GLU A 812 1.78 -0.12 -22.22
N ASP A 813 2.06 -1.39 -22.56
CA ASP A 813 2.99 -1.75 -23.62
C ASP A 813 2.41 -1.39 -25.00
N ILE A 814 1.10 -1.61 -25.20
CA ILE A 814 0.38 -1.20 -26.42
C ILE A 814 0.42 0.32 -26.58
N ASN A 815 0.17 1.06 -25.50
CA ASN A 815 0.24 2.52 -25.50
C ASN A 815 1.66 3.02 -25.75
N SER A 816 2.67 2.33 -25.24
CA SER A 816 4.08 2.64 -25.53
C SER A 816 4.42 2.45 -27.01
N LEU A 817 3.95 1.38 -27.64
CA LEU A 817 4.12 1.13 -29.08
C LEU A 817 3.42 2.19 -29.93
N ARG A 818 2.19 2.60 -29.55
CA ARG A 818 1.43 3.66 -30.23
C ARG A 818 2.13 5.01 -30.11
N LYS A 819 2.48 5.39 -28.89
CA LYS A 819 3.17 6.66 -28.61
C LYS A 819 4.47 6.77 -29.41
N TRP A 820 5.27 5.70 -29.46
CA TRP A 820 6.52 5.71 -30.23
C TRP A 820 6.29 5.91 -31.73
N LEU A 821 5.21 5.34 -32.29
CA LEU A 821 4.83 5.59 -33.69
C LEU A 821 4.35 7.03 -33.91
N ASP A 822 3.53 7.56 -32.99
CA ASP A 822 3.05 8.95 -33.05
C ASP A 822 4.20 9.95 -32.96
N ASP A 823 5.18 9.67 -32.10
CA ASP A 823 6.40 10.48 -31.95
C ASP A 823 7.22 10.52 -33.25
N ILE A 824 7.29 9.41 -34.00
CA ILE A 824 8.00 9.37 -35.29
C ILE A 824 7.22 10.07 -36.39
N ASP A 825 5.91 9.87 -36.45
CA ASP A 825 5.05 10.54 -37.44
C ASP A 825 5.01 12.07 -37.19
N ASN A 826 5.39 12.52 -35.98
CA ASN A 826 5.61 13.92 -35.65
C ASN A 826 6.93 14.47 -36.26
N LYS A 827 6.79 15.31 -37.28
CA LYS A 827 7.91 15.99 -37.95
C LYS A 827 8.76 16.90 -37.04
N SER A 828 8.27 17.25 -35.85
CA SER A 828 9.01 18.05 -34.87
C SER A 828 9.85 17.22 -33.89
N TYR A 829 9.83 15.88 -34.02
CA TYR A 829 10.61 15.00 -33.16
C TYR A 829 12.12 15.23 -33.34
N MET A 830 12.79 15.41 -32.20
CA MET A 830 14.24 15.51 -32.11
C MET A 830 14.72 14.95 -30.78
N SER A 831 15.69 14.03 -30.83
CA SER A 831 16.46 13.60 -29.66
C SER A 831 17.94 13.86 -29.87
N MET A 832 18.66 14.09 -28.77
CA MET A 832 20.08 14.43 -28.79
C MET A 832 20.84 13.48 -27.87
N ASN A 833 21.98 12.99 -28.33
CA ASN A 833 22.85 12.10 -27.56
C ASN A 833 24.33 12.39 -27.89
N VAL A 834 25.26 11.97 -27.02
CA VAL A 834 26.70 12.03 -27.29
C VAL A 834 27.20 10.64 -27.66
N ARG A 835 27.83 10.51 -28.83
CA ARG A 835 28.45 9.25 -29.28
C ARG A 835 29.70 8.93 -28.45
N PRO A 836 30.17 7.67 -28.41
CA PRO A 836 31.40 7.28 -27.70
C PRO A 836 32.66 8.09 -28.07
N GLY A 837 32.67 8.75 -29.24
CA GLY A 837 33.73 9.68 -29.66
C GLY A 837 33.59 11.13 -29.18
N GLY A 838 32.61 11.47 -28.32
CA GLY A 838 32.37 12.84 -27.84
C GLY A 838 31.64 13.76 -28.82
N GLU A 839 31.13 13.21 -29.93
CA GLU A 839 30.36 13.95 -30.92
C GLU A 839 28.88 13.98 -30.53
N LEU A 840 28.24 15.14 -30.68
CA LEU A 840 26.79 15.26 -30.56
C LEU A 840 26.12 14.63 -31.77
N SER A 841 25.23 13.68 -31.52
CA SER A 841 24.32 13.11 -32.51
C SER A 841 22.90 13.59 -32.24
N ILE A 842 22.28 14.13 -33.27
CA ILE A 842 20.86 14.49 -33.28
C ILE A 842 20.13 13.45 -34.11
N THR A 843 19.08 12.87 -33.53
CA THR A 843 18.19 11.92 -34.18
C THR A 843 16.84 12.60 -34.37
N THR A 844 16.47 12.84 -35.62
CA THR A 844 15.17 13.39 -36.02
C THR A 844 14.22 12.27 -36.46
N SER A 845 12.93 12.59 -36.64
CA SER A 845 11.97 11.64 -37.23
C SER A 845 12.41 11.16 -38.62
N GLU A 846 12.94 12.06 -39.47
CA GLU A 846 13.47 11.70 -40.80
C GLU A 846 14.60 10.66 -40.71
N THR A 847 15.51 10.81 -39.74
CA THR A 847 16.59 9.84 -39.51
C THR A 847 16.04 8.49 -39.05
N LEU A 848 15.04 8.48 -38.15
CA LEU A 848 14.39 7.25 -37.68
C LEU A 848 13.62 6.55 -38.80
N GLU A 849 12.88 7.29 -39.62
CA GLU A 849 12.17 6.73 -40.79
C GLU A 849 13.12 6.11 -41.80
N LEU A 850 14.31 6.68 -41.99
CA LEU A 850 15.32 6.16 -42.89
C LEU A 850 15.97 4.89 -42.33
N VAL A 851 16.35 4.89 -41.06
CA VAL A 851 17.08 3.78 -40.41
C VAL A 851 16.15 2.61 -40.06
N PHE A 852 14.96 2.88 -39.56
CA PHE A 852 14.00 1.86 -39.07
C PHE A 852 12.81 1.66 -40.00
N LYS A 853 12.94 1.99 -41.29
CA LYS A 853 11.86 1.93 -42.29
C LYS A 853 11.09 0.60 -42.27
N THR A 854 11.81 -0.52 -42.29
CA THR A 854 11.23 -1.88 -42.30
C THR A 854 10.52 -2.17 -40.98
N PHE A 855 11.17 -1.87 -39.86
CA PHE A 855 10.61 -2.03 -38.52
C PHE A 855 9.30 -1.24 -38.36
N ILE A 856 9.28 0.05 -38.71
CA ILE A 856 8.10 0.91 -38.60
C ILE A 856 6.94 0.33 -39.43
N LYS A 857 7.22 -0.10 -40.67
CA LYS A 857 6.23 -0.72 -41.55
C LYS A 857 5.66 -2.02 -40.94
N ASN A 858 6.51 -2.85 -40.36
CA ASN A 858 6.10 -4.11 -39.74
C ASN A 858 5.28 -3.87 -38.47
N LEU A 859 5.70 -2.90 -37.64
CA LEU A 859 4.97 -2.53 -36.43
C LEU A 859 3.59 -1.97 -36.76
N LYS A 860 3.47 -1.05 -37.73
CA LYS A 860 2.17 -0.52 -38.20
C LYS A 860 1.23 -1.63 -38.71
N ARG A 861 1.77 -2.73 -39.25
CA ARG A 861 0.99 -3.89 -39.73
C ARG A 861 0.61 -4.87 -38.61
N LEU A 862 1.46 -5.04 -37.61
CA LEU A 862 1.23 -5.96 -36.50
C LEU A 862 0.29 -5.37 -35.45
N LEU A 863 0.37 -4.05 -35.20
CA LEU A 863 -0.36 -3.37 -34.14
C LEU A 863 -1.89 -3.63 -34.13
N PRO A 864 -2.60 -3.72 -35.28
CA PRO A 864 -4.02 -4.09 -35.30
C PRO A 864 -4.32 -5.52 -34.82
N SER A 865 -3.33 -6.42 -34.86
CA SER A 865 -3.43 -7.80 -34.34
C SER A 865 -3.04 -7.92 -32.87
N ILE A 866 -2.66 -6.81 -32.22
CA ILE A 866 -2.31 -6.78 -30.79
C ILE A 866 -3.53 -6.38 -29.97
N THR A 867 -3.87 -7.19 -28.98
CA THR A 867 -5.00 -6.95 -28.06
C THR A 867 -4.54 -6.82 -26.61
N PRO A 868 -5.22 -6.00 -25.78
CA PRO A 868 -4.90 -5.89 -24.37
C PRO A 868 -5.23 -7.20 -23.64
N LEU A 869 -4.32 -7.64 -22.78
CA LEU A 869 -4.51 -8.75 -21.85
C LEU A 869 -5.54 -8.38 -20.78
N THR A 870 -6.57 -9.21 -20.61
CA THR A 870 -7.49 -9.08 -19.48
C THR A 870 -6.80 -9.56 -18.20
N LEU A 871 -6.61 -8.65 -17.24
CA LEU A 871 -6.05 -8.97 -15.95
C LEU A 871 -7.08 -9.65 -15.05
N GLN A 872 -6.69 -10.76 -14.42
CA GLN A 872 -7.49 -11.36 -13.36
C GLN A 872 -6.90 -11.04 -11.99
N ILE A 873 -7.77 -10.73 -11.03
CA ILE A 873 -7.38 -10.52 -9.64
C ILE A 873 -6.90 -11.86 -9.06
N THR A 874 -5.61 -11.93 -8.79
CA THR A 874 -4.84 -13.07 -8.26
C THR A 874 -3.79 -12.58 -7.26
N ASN A 875 -3.14 -13.50 -6.53
CA ASN A 875 -2.05 -13.16 -5.63
C ASN A 875 -0.70 -13.20 -6.35
N SER A 876 0.12 -12.15 -6.19
CA SER A 876 1.55 -12.19 -6.56
C SER A 876 2.34 -13.09 -5.59
N THR A 877 3.56 -13.49 -5.99
CA THR A 877 4.49 -14.19 -5.08
C THR A 877 5.60 -13.23 -4.60
N ASN A 878 6.28 -13.57 -3.51
CA ASN A 878 7.32 -12.71 -2.95
C ASN A 878 8.48 -12.46 -3.93
N GLU A 879 8.79 -13.42 -4.80
CA GLU A 879 9.81 -13.26 -5.83
C GLU A 879 9.44 -12.16 -6.84
N PHE A 880 8.15 -12.02 -7.18
CA PHE A 880 7.67 -10.92 -8.03
C PHE A 880 7.95 -9.57 -7.34
N ARG A 881 7.74 -9.49 -6.02
CA ARG A 881 8.05 -8.28 -5.24
C ARG A 881 9.54 -7.94 -5.28
N ILE A 882 10.43 -8.93 -5.22
CA ILE A 882 11.89 -8.69 -5.34
C ILE A 882 12.25 -8.18 -6.74
N ILE A 883 11.71 -8.80 -7.79
CA ILE A 883 11.95 -8.40 -9.19
C ILE A 883 11.41 -6.98 -9.44
N SER A 884 10.30 -6.60 -8.79
CA SER A 884 9.67 -5.27 -8.93
C SER A 884 10.60 -4.13 -8.54
N LYS A 885 11.41 -4.34 -7.48
CA LYS A 885 12.38 -3.34 -7.00
C LYS A 885 13.45 -3.05 -8.05
N MET A 886 13.71 -3.97 -9.00
CA MET A 886 14.74 -3.83 -10.03
C MET A 886 14.19 -3.34 -11.38
N THR A 887 12.94 -3.69 -11.72
CA THR A 887 12.39 -3.54 -13.08
C THR A 887 11.36 -2.42 -13.23
N GLY A 888 10.77 -1.97 -12.13
CA GLY A 888 9.70 -0.97 -12.12
C GLY A 888 8.30 -1.57 -12.31
N PRO A 889 7.24 -0.73 -12.18
CA PRO A 889 5.86 -1.20 -12.05
C PRO A 889 5.25 -1.76 -13.34
N VAL A 890 5.63 -1.23 -14.51
CA VAL A 890 5.05 -1.65 -15.80
C VAL A 890 5.40 -3.09 -16.11
N TYR A 891 6.68 -3.46 -16.01
CA TYR A 891 7.13 -4.83 -16.27
C TYR A 891 6.49 -5.84 -15.31
N MET A 892 6.29 -5.43 -14.05
CA MET A 892 5.60 -6.27 -13.07
C MET A 892 4.15 -6.52 -13.42
N LYS A 893 3.45 -5.50 -13.92
CA LYS A 893 2.11 -5.65 -14.45
C LYS A 893 2.09 -6.62 -15.64
N SER A 894 3.11 -6.59 -16.51
CA SER A 894 3.27 -7.58 -17.59
C SER A 894 3.42 -9.00 -17.04
N LEU A 895 4.37 -9.25 -16.13
CA LEU A 895 4.55 -10.59 -15.53
C LEU A 895 3.30 -11.07 -14.80
N TYR A 896 2.62 -10.18 -14.08
CA TYR A 896 1.38 -10.48 -13.40
C TYR A 896 0.27 -10.85 -14.40
N ALA A 897 0.12 -10.09 -15.48
CA ALA A 897 -0.82 -10.36 -16.56
C ALA A 897 -0.59 -11.74 -17.16
N LEU A 898 0.66 -12.04 -17.48
CA LEU A 898 1.08 -13.32 -18.04
C LEU A 898 0.74 -14.48 -17.10
N LYS A 899 1.07 -14.35 -15.81
CA LYS A 899 0.72 -15.35 -14.78
C LYS A 899 -0.79 -15.59 -14.72
N SER A 900 -1.59 -14.52 -14.75
CA SER A 900 -3.05 -14.59 -14.66
C SER A 900 -3.73 -15.04 -15.97
N SER A 901 -2.99 -15.07 -17.08
CA SER A 901 -3.51 -15.45 -18.38
C SER A 901 -3.49 -16.97 -18.58
N ASN A 902 -4.54 -17.49 -19.19
CA ASN A 902 -4.59 -18.89 -19.65
C ASN A 902 -4.02 -19.07 -21.07
N LEU A 903 -3.36 -18.04 -21.62
CA LEU A 903 -2.79 -18.08 -22.96
C LEU A 903 -1.35 -18.60 -22.92
N PRO A 904 -0.92 -19.38 -23.93
CA PRO A 904 0.48 -19.77 -24.08
C PRO A 904 1.38 -18.53 -24.17
N PHE A 905 2.44 -18.52 -23.36
CA PHE A 905 3.40 -17.43 -23.33
C PHE A 905 4.48 -17.62 -24.41
N PHE A 906 4.52 -16.67 -25.34
CA PHE A 906 5.47 -16.59 -26.44
C PHE A 906 6.48 -15.48 -26.18
N THR A 907 7.75 -15.84 -26.02
CA THR A 907 8.83 -14.88 -25.77
C THR A 907 10.18 -15.35 -26.31
N ILE A 908 11.02 -14.40 -26.72
CA ILE A 908 12.44 -14.68 -27.00
C ILE A 908 13.31 -14.71 -25.73
N ASP A 909 12.76 -14.30 -24.59
CA ASP A 909 13.43 -14.35 -23.29
C ASP A 909 13.24 -15.73 -22.64
N THR A 910 14.18 -16.62 -22.92
CA THR A 910 14.19 -17.97 -22.35
C THR A 910 14.26 -17.97 -20.82
N GLN A 911 14.88 -16.96 -20.19
CA GLN A 911 14.98 -16.92 -18.73
C GLN A 911 13.62 -16.64 -18.10
N VAL A 912 12.87 -15.66 -18.63
CA VAL A 912 11.54 -15.30 -18.15
C VAL A 912 10.55 -16.44 -18.38
N ALA A 913 10.57 -17.06 -19.56
CA ALA A 913 9.69 -18.19 -19.81
C ALA A 913 9.98 -19.41 -18.93
N ASN A 914 11.26 -19.75 -18.70
CA ASN A 914 11.61 -20.79 -17.73
C ASN A 914 11.14 -20.44 -16.32
N TYR A 915 11.32 -19.18 -15.91
CA TYR A 915 10.85 -18.70 -14.62
C TYR A 915 9.32 -18.87 -14.47
N LEU A 916 8.53 -18.41 -15.44
CA LEU A 916 7.07 -18.54 -15.42
C LEU A 916 6.61 -20.01 -15.45
N LYS A 917 7.27 -20.86 -16.24
CA LYS A 917 6.97 -22.30 -16.27
C LYS A 917 7.23 -22.98 -14.93
N TYR A 918 8.43 -22.84 -14.37
CA TYR A 918 8.82 -23.58 -13.16
C TYR A 918 8.23 -23.01 -11.87
N ARG A 919 8.00 -21.68 -11.81
CA ARG A 919 7.49 -21.02 -10.59
C ARG A 919 6.00 -20.78 -10.60
N SER A 920 5.42 -20.52 -11.77
CA SER A 920 4.00 -20.16 -11.90
C SER A 920 3.17 -21.21 -12.65
N GLY A 921 3.80 -22.24 -13.24
CA GLY A 921 3.09 -23.31 -13.95
C GLY A 921 2.46 -22.88 -15.28
N ASN A 922 2.89 -21.74 -15.84
CA ASN A 922 2.32 -21.21 -17.09
C ASN A 922 2.61 -22.11 -18.29
N ILE A 923 1.66 -22.13 -19.23
CA ILE A 923 1.80 -22.79 -20.52
C ILE A 923 2.74 -21.94 -21.38
N LEU A 924 3.77 -22.57 -21.96
CA LEU A 924 4.70 -21.91 -22.87
C LEU A 924 4.37 -22.26 -24.31
N SER A 925 4.68 -21.32 -25.22
CA SER A 925 4.74 -21.59 -26.65
C SER A 925 6.12 -22.14 -27.04
N ASN A 926 6.14 -23.10 -27.97
CA ASN A 926 7.37 -23.58 -28.58
C ASN A 926 7.94 -22.52 -29.54
N THR A 927 8.65 -21.56 -28.95
CA THR A 927 9.18 -20.37 -29.63
C THR A 927 10.10 -20.76 -30.78
N PHE A 928 10.95 -21.77 -30.59
CA PHE A 928 11.82 -22.27 -31.65
C PHE A 928 11.02 -22.76 -32.87
N SER A 929 10.04 -23.63 -32.65
CA SER A 929 9.24 -24.20 -33.75
C SER A 929 8.40 -23.15 -34.47
N ILE A 930 7.83 -22.20 -33.71
CA ILE A 930 7.03 -21.09 -34.25
C ILE A 930 7.89 -20.16 -35.12
N LEU A 931 9.05 -19.75 -34.62
CA LEU A 931 9.95 -18.87 -35.38
C LEU A 931 10.54 -19.59 -36.60
N LEU A 932 10.74 -20.91 -36.53
CA LEU A 932 11.22 -21.72 -37.65
C LEU A 932 10.15 -21.82 -38.74
N ASP A 933 8.90 -22.06 -38.36
CA ASP A 933 7.77 -22.04 -39.29
C ASP A 933 7.59 -20.66 -39.93
N ALA A 934 7.69 -19.59 -39.14
CA ALA A 934 7.65 -18.23 -39.65
C ALA A 934 8.78 -17.96 -40.66
N ALA A 935 10.02 -18.36 -40.35
CA ALA A 935 11.16 -18.21 -41.25
C ALA A 935 10.98 -18.98 -42.56
N ASN A 936 10.43 -20.20 -42.52
CA ASN A 936 10.23 -21.01 -43.71
C ASN A 936 9.11 -20.50 -44.64
N ASN A 937 8.11 -19.79 -44.09
CA ASN A 937 6.95 -19.31 -44.83
C ASN A 937 7.04 -17.84 -45.31
N ILE A 938 8.09 -17.11 -44.91
CA ILE A 938 8.32 -15.73 -45.36
C ILE A 938 9.43 -15.69 -46.41
N GLU A 939 9.20 -14.96 -47.51
CA GLU A 939 10.22 -14.76 -48.55
C GLU A 939 11.50 -14.13 -47.99
N TYR A 940 12.64 -14.56 -48.52
CA TYR A 940 13.96 -14.07 -48.09
C TYR A 940 14.11 -12.55 -48.19
N SER A 941 13.49 -11.91 -49.18
CA SER A 941 13.51 -10.45 -49.38
C SER A 941 13.05 -9.65 -48.16
N TYR A 942 12.09 -10.18 -47.38
CA TYR A 942 11.63 -9.54 -46.15
C TYR A 942 12.55 -9.81 -44.95
N ARG A 943 13.28 -10.92 -44.99
CA ARG A 943 14.12 -11.42 -43.89
C ARG A 943 15.61 -11.08 -44.06
N GLU A 944 16.01 -10.55 -45.22
CA GLU A 944 17.40 -10.22 -45.57
C GLU A 944 18.03 -9.31 -44.50
N GLU A 945 17.34 -8.24 -44.10
CA GLU A 945 17.81 -7.30 -43.07
C GLU A 945 18.04 -8.00 -41.71
N ALA A 946 17.19 -8.93 -41.33
CA ALA A 946 17.33 -9.72 -40.10
C ALA A 946 18.56 -10.63 -40.14
N VAL A 947 18.81 -11.28 -41.29
CA VAL A 947 19.99 -12.13 -41.51
C VAL A 947 21.27 -11.29 -41.46
N LEU A 948 21.26 -10.09 -42.05
CA LEU A 948 22.38 -9.16 -41.99
C LEU A 948 22.65 -8.73 -40.55
N LEU A 949 21.62 -8.30 -39.80
CA LEU A 949 21.74 -7.93 -38.39
C LEU A 949 22.30 -9.09 -37.56
N HIS A 950 21.77 -10.31 -37.72
CA HIS A 950 22.26 -11.51 -37.04
C HIS A 950 23.73 -11.84 -37.36
N SER A 951 24.20 -11.54 -38.57
CA SER A 951 25.58 -11.82 -38.98
C SER A 951 26.63 -10.90 -38.35
N ILE A 952 26.25 -9.70 -37.90
CA ILE A 952 27.14 -8.69 -37.30
C ILE A 952 26.88 -8.42 -35.81
N SER A 953 25.81 -8.96 -35.26
CA SER A 953 25.41 -8.82 -33.86
C SER A 953 25.13 -10.18 -33.22
N GLU A 954 24.89 -10.19 -31.91
CA GLU A 954 24.47 -11.39 -31.18
C GLU A 954 22.94 -11.61 -31.16
N LEU A 955 22.17 -10.83 -31.94
CA LEU A 955 20.71 -11.00 -32.07
C LEU A 955 20.36 -12.47 -32.37
N PRO A 956 19.50 -13.15 -31.59
CA PRO A 956 19.16 -14.54 -31.86
C PRO A 956 18.23 -14.61 -33.07
N TYR A 957 18.53 -15.46 -34.06
CA TYR A 957 17.71 -15.60 -35.26
C TYR A 957 17.74 -17.04 -35.77
N ILE A 958 16.59 -17.54 -36.24
CA ILE A 958 16.50 -18.88 -36.83
C ILE A 958 16.91 -18.79 -38.29
N LEU A 959 17.99 -19.48 -38.62
CA LEU A 959 18.65 -19.37 -39.92
C LEU A 959 18.56 -20.68 -40.71
N PRO A 960 17.52 -20.85 -41.56
CA PRO A 960 17.45 -21.94 -42.53
C PRO A 960 18.69 -22.02 -43.44
N PRO A 961 19.15 -23.21 -43.85
CA PRO A 961 20.27 -23.35 -44.79
C PRO A 961 20.09 -22.59 -46.10
N ASN A 962 18.85 -22.44 -46.57
CA ASN A 962 18.50 -21.68 -47.77
C ASN A 962 18.82 -20.18 -47.65
N ASP A 963 18.87 -19.63 -46.44
CA ASP A 963 19.16 -18.20 -46.24
C ASP A 963 20.65 -17.91 -46.55
N PHE A 964 21.57 -18.83 -46.30
CA PHE A 964 22.97 -18.71 -46.72
C PHE A 964 23.08 -18.63 -48.25
N ILE A 965 22.36 -19.50 -48.96
CA ILE A 965 22.36 -19.53 -50.43
C ILE A 965 21.70 -18.28 -51.00
N SER A 966 20.62 -17.81 -50.38
CA SER A 966 19.91 -16.60 -50.80
C SER A 966 20.76 -15.35 -50.60
N LEU A 967 21.47 -15.23 -49.46
CA LEU A 967 22.43 -14.16 -49.21
C LEU A 967 23.54 -14.15 -50.25
N CYS A 968 24.05 -15.33 -50.62
CA CYS A 968 25.05 -15.47 -51.68
C CYS A 968 24.58 -14.99 -53.07
N ARG A 969 23.27 -14.97 -53.31
CA ARG A 969 22.65 -14.55 -54.58
C ARG A 969 22.15 -13.12 -54.57
N SER A 970 22.22 -12.43 -53.43
CA SER A 970 21.78 -11.03 -53.29
C SER A 970 22.60 -10.09 -54.18
N LYS A 971 22.03 -8.95 -54.57
CA LYS A 971 22.64 -8.01 -55.53
C LYS A 971 23.72 -7.11 -54.93
N ASP A 972 23.87 -7.08 -53.60
CA ASP A 972 24.80 -6.18 -52.91
C ASP A 972 26.22 -6.76 -52.81
N ASP A 973 27.21 -6.00 -53.27
CA ASP A 973 28.62 -6.42 -53.33
C ASP A 973 29.25 -6.61 -51.94
N MET A 974 28.73 -5.97 -50.89
CA MET A 974 29.24 -6.06 -49.52
C MET A 974 28.80 -7.34 -48.78
N HIS A 975 27.90 -8.13 -49.37
CA HIS A 975 27.39 -9.38 -48.78
C HIS A 975 28.44 -10.48 -48.57
N GLY A 976 29.63 -10.34 -49.17
CA GLY A 976 30.80 -11.18 -48.87
C GLY A 976 31.27 -11.08 -47.41
N ILE A 977 31.20 -9.88 -46.82
CA ILE A 977 31.56 -9.68 -45.40
C ILE A 977 30.52 -10.35 -44.51
N TYR A 978 29.24 -10.16 -44.80
CA TYR A 978 28.14 -10.71 -44.01
C TYR A 978 28.08 -12.23 -44.08
N ILE A 979 28.19 -12.85 -45.26
CA ILE A 979 28.19 -14.31 -45.39
C ILE A 979 29.42 -14.94 -44.73
N SER A 980 30.61 -14.33 -44.86
CA SER A 980 31.81 -14.85 -44.21
C SER A 980 31.72 -14.74 -42.68
N SER A 981 31.16 -13.65 -42.15
CA SER A 981 30.86 -13.49 -40.72
C SER A 981 29.87 -14.54 -40.24
N LEU A 982 28.79 -14.75 -41.01
CA LEU A 982 27.74 -15.74 -40.71
C LEU A 982 28.31 -17.16 -40.67
N ILE A 983 29.09 -17.57 -41.67
CA ILE A 983 29.76 -18.88 -41.68
C ILE A 983 30.63 -19.02 -40.43
N ASN A 984 31.48 -18.03 -40.16
CA ASN A 984 32.39 -18.03 -39.01
C ASN A 984 31.66 -18.16 -37.67
N LYS A 985 30.49 -17.52 -37.52
CA LYS A 985 29.63 -17.63 -36.33
C LYS A 985 29.18 -19.07 -36.05
N TYR A 986 29.01 -19.89 -37.09
CA TYR A 986 28.53 -21.28 -36.99
C TYR A 986 29.60 -22.36 -37.24
N VAL A 987 30.87 -22.01 -37.49
CA VAL A 987 31.98 -22.93 -37.87
C VAL A 987 32.09 -24.20 -37.00
N LYS A 988 31.61 -24.17 -35.74
CA LYS A 988 31.62 -25.32 -34.81
C LYS A 988 30.24 -25.87 -34.44
N ASN A 989 29.17 -25.20 -34.86
CA ASN A 989 27.80 -25.43 -34.39
C ASN A 989 26.82 -25.77 -35.52
N PHE A 990 27.31 -26.16 -36.71
CA PHE A 990 26.45 -26.67 -37.78
C PHE A 990 25.83 -28.01 -37.38
N ASN A 991 24.55 -28.21 -37.74
CA ASN A 991 23.83 -29.47 -37.50
C ASN A 991 24.59 -30.66 -38.13
N GLU A 992 24.74 -31.75 -37.36
CA GLU A 992 25.43 -32.97 -37.77
C GLU A 992 24.82 -33.64 -39.01
N GLU A 993 23.54 -33.41 -39.29
CA GLU A 993 22.84 -33.92 -40.49
C GLU A 993 23.25 -33.20 -41.79
N ILE A 994 23.78 -31.97 -41.69
CA ILE A 994 24.18 -31.19 -42.87
C ILE A 994 25.48 -31.76 -43.43
N GLU A 995 25.56 -32.18 -44.68
CA GLU A 995 26.84 -32.52 -45.33
C GLU A 995 27.67 -31.25 -45.63
N ILE A 996 28.56 -30.85 -44.70
CA ILE A 996 29.24 -29.55 -44.64
C ILE A 996 30.09 -29.29 -45.88
N ASN A 997 30.73 -30.33 -46.41
CA ASN A 997 31.58 -30.19 -47.60
C ASN A 997 30.71 -29.80 -48.81
N PHE A 998 29.56 -30.45 -48.98
CA PHE A 998 28.62 -30.13 -50.05
C PHE A 998 27.91 -28.80 -49.82
N PHE A 999 27.50 -28.52 -48.57
CA PHE A 999 26.82 -27.28 -48.22
C PHE A 999 27.73 -26.07 -48.41
N MET A 1000 28.95 -26.07 -47.85
CA MET A 1000 29.93 -24.99 -48.04
C MET A 1000 30.34 -24.85 -49.51
N ALA A 1001 30.44 -25.96 -50.25
CA ALA A 1001 30.74 -25.90 -51.68
C ALA A 1001 29.59 -25.24 -52.46
N SER A 1002 28.34 -25.53 -52.08
CA SER A 1002 27.14 -24.92 -52.67
C SER A 1002 27.03 -23.42 -52.34
N VAL A 1003 27.36 -23.03 -51.10
CA VAL A 1003 27.42 -21.63 -50.64
C VAL A 1003 28.46 -20.85 -51.44
N PHE A 1004 29.71 -21.34 -51.47
CA PHE A 1004 30.78 -20.67 -52.20
C PHE A 1004 30.52 -20.62 -53.71
N ASN A 1005 30.04 -21.71 -54.31
CA ASN A 1005 29.68 -21.74 -55.73
C ASN A 1005 28.56 -20.73 -56.06
N SER A 1006 27.54 -20.62 -55.21
CA SER A 1006 26.46 -19.65 -55.41
C SER A 1006 27.00 -18.22 -55.35
N TYR A 1007 27.92 -17.94 -54.43
CA TYR A 1007 28.58 -16.64 -54.30
C TYR A 1007 29.47 -16.32 -55.52
N LEU A 1008 30.27 -17.30 -55.95
CA LEU A 1008 31.16 -17.17 -57.10
C LEU A 1008 30.39 -16.95 -58.40
N LYS A 1009 29.27 -17.67 -58.57
CA LYS A 1009 28.37 -17.48 -59.70
C LYS A 1009 27.82 -16.07 -59.77
N LYS A 1010 27.37 -15.51 -58.64
CA LYS A 1010 26.92 -14.10 -58.56
C LYS A 1010 27.99 -13.16 -59.15
N VAL A 1011 29.22 -13.24 -58.66
CA VAL A 1011 30.33 -12.36 -59.12
C VAL A 1011 30.64 -12.58 -60.61
N SER A 1012 30.55 -13.82 -61.08
CA SER A 1012 30.76 -14.14 -62.50
C SER A 1012 29.63 -13.69 -63.43
N TYR A 1013 28.38 -13.59 -62.93
CA TYR A 1013 27.23 -13.14 -63.72
C TYR A 1013 27.13 -11.61 -63.82
N THR A 1014 27.53 -10.87 -62.78
CA THR A 1014 27.60 -9.39 -62.84
C THR A 1014 28.72 -8.87 -63.75
N HIS A 1015 29.76 -9.66 -63.96
CA HIS A 1015 30.90 -9.32 -64.83
C HIS A 1015 31.06 -10.38 -65.93
N TRP A 1016 30.26 -10.30 -66.99
CA TRP A 1016 30.31 -11.27 -68.09
C TRP A 1016 31.69 -11.26 -68.78
N PHE A 1017 32.41 -12.38 -68.64
CA PHE A 1017 33.60 -12.87 -69.36
C PHE A 1017 34.47 -11.86 -70.14
N SER A 1018 35.65 -11.52 -69.59
CA SER A 1018 36.87 -11.50 -70.42
C SER A 1018 38.21 -11.69 -69.68
N ASP A 1019 38.40 -11.23 -68.43
CA ASP A 1019 39.73 -11.27 -67.77
C ASP A 1019 39.78 -11.95 -66.40
N SER A 1020 40.80 -12.81 -66.20
CA SER A 1020 41.16 -13.39 -64.89
C SER A 1020 41.51 -12.33 -63.84
N ASP A 1021 41.91 -11.14 -64.30
CA ASP A 1021 42.27 -10.01 -63.44
C ASP A 1021 41.06 -9.43 -62.68
N ILE A 1022 39.83 -9.67 -63.14
CA ILE A 1022 38.60 -9.20 -62.48
C ILE A 1022 38.26 -10.05 -61.25
N LEU A 1023 38.50 -11.37 -61.26
CA LEU A 1023 38.27 -12.22 -60.09
C LEU A 1023 39.32 -11.96 -59.00
N LEU A 1024 40.58 -11.75 -59.39
CA LEU A 1024 41.65 -11.34 -58.48
C LEU A 1024 41.41 -9.93 -57.92
N GLY A 1025 40.94 -9.00 -58.74
CA GLY A 1025 40.57 -7.63 -58.34
C GLY A 1025 39.41 -7.55 -57.34
N ASN A 1026 38.66 -8.64 -57.16
CA ASN A 1026 37.54 -8.75 -56.22
C ASN A 1026 37.87 -9.56 -54.95
N THR A 1027 39.16 -9.79 -54.69
CA THR A 1027 39.66 -10.26 -53.40
C THR A 1027 39.77 -9.10 -52.41
N TYR A 1028 39.71 -9.38 -51.11
CA TYR A 1028 39.80 -8.36 -50.07
C TYR A 1028 41.09 -7.55 -50.12
N GLU A 1029 42.21 -8.18 -50.49
CA GLU A 1029 43.50 -7.50 -50.65
C GLU A 1029 43.48 -6.47 -51.79
N CYS A 1030 42.74 -6.72 -52.86
CA CYS A 1030 42.69 -5.86 -54.04
C CYS A 1030 41.53 -4.85 -54.00
N ASN A 1031 40.40 -5.23 -53.38
CA ASN A 1031 39.24 -4.37 -53.21
C ASN A 1031 38.54 -4.66 -51.86
N PRO A 1032 38.97 -4.01 -50.77
CA PRO A 1032 38.41 -4.22 -49.43
C PRO A 1032 36.91 -3.94 -49.32
N PHE A 1033 36.39 -3.07 -50.20
CA PHE A 1033 34.99 -2.66 -50.28
C PHE A 1033 34.23 -3.36 -51.43
N GLY A 1034 34.83 -4.39 -52.04
CA GLY A 1034 34.23 -5.18 -53.13
C GLY A 1034 33.66 -6.52 -52.66
N TYR A 1035 33.53 -7.46 -53.61
CA TYR A 1035 32.91 -8.76 -53.35
C TYR A 1035 33.65 -9.66 -52.35
N ASN A 1036 34.93 -9.42 -52.04
CA ASN A 1036 35.65 -10.14 -50.99
C ASN A 1036 35.60 -11.69 -51.13
N ILE A 1037 35.81 -12.19 -52.35
CA ILE A 1037 35.60 -13.62 -52.70
C ILE A 1037 36.48 -14.56 -51.85
N ASP A 1038 37.72 -14.15 -51.62
CA ASP A 1038 38.71 -14.85 -50.78
C ASP A 1038 38.28 -14.96 -49.32
N LYS A 1039 37.63 -13.93 -48.75
CA LYS A 1039 37.08 -14.02 -47.38
C LYS A 1039 36.00 -15.09 -47.27
N VAL A 1040 35.10 -15.17 -48.25
CA VAL A 1040 34.04 -16.20 -48.27
C VAL A 1040 34.66 -17.58 -48.45
N PHE A 1041 35.62 -17.73 -49.36
CA PHE A 1041 36.37 -18.97 -49.56
C PHE A 1041 37.04 -19.44 -48.27
N ASN A 1042 37.78 -18.55 -47.60
CA ASN A 1042 38.49 -18.86 -46.36
C ASN A 1042 37.52 -19.27 -45.23
N ALA A 1043 36.37 -18.59 -45.11
CA ALA A 1043 35.35 -18.94 -44.14
C ALA A 1043 34.77 -20.35 -44.41
N CYS A 1044 34.47 -20.69 -45.67
CA CYS A 1044 34.04 -22.03 -46.06
C CYS A 1044 35.10 -23.10 -45.74
N CYS A 1045 36.38 -22.83 -46.02
CA CYS A 1045 37.48 -23.72 -45.66
C CYS A 1045 37.56 -23.93 -44.15
N ASN A 1046 37.49 -22.87 -43.35
CA ASN A 1046 37.50 -22.95 -41.89
C ASN A 1046 36.35 -23.82 -41.36
N ALA A 1047 35.13 -23.63 -41.87
CA ALA A 1047 33.95 -24.41 -41.47
C ALA A 1047 34.11 -25.91 -41.76
N VAL A 1048 34.69 -26.26 -42.91
CA VAL A 1048 34.97 -27.66 -43.28
C VAL A 1048 36.01 -28.29 -42.33
N LEU A 1049 37.10 -27.57 -42.05
CA LEU A 1049 38.25 -28.08 -41.30
C LEU A 1049 37.97 -28.25 -39.80
N GLU A 1050 37.04 -27.46 -39.25
CA GLU A 1050 36.71 -27.52 -37.83
C GLU A 1050 35.68 -28.60 -37.49
N ARG A 1051 34.98 -29.19 -38.47
CA ARG A 1051 33.88 -30.14 -38.22
C ARG A 1051 34.31 -31.50 -37.67
N ASN A 1052 35.37 -32.11 -38.20
CA ASN A 1052 35.70 -33.51 -37.90
C ASN A 1052 37.14 -33.64 -37.40
N ARG A 1053 37.35 -33.59 -36.09
CA ARG A 1053 38.70 -33.72 -35.48
C ARG A 1053 39.35 -35.10 -35.68
N ASN A 1054 38.57 -36.09 -36.12
CA ASN A 1054 39.01 -37.48 -36.31
C ASN A 1054 39.56 -37.79 -37.72
N ARG A 1055 39.49 -36.84 -38.67
CA ARG A 1055 40.14 -36.95 -39.98
C ARG A 1055 41.25 -35.91 -40.09
N LEU A 1056 42.28 -36.23 -40.87
CA LEU A 1056 43.38 -35.30 -41.11
C LEU A 1056 42.85 -34.09 -41.90
N ARG A 1057 43.26 -32.89 -41.47
CA ARG A 1057 42.79 -31.61 -42.02
C ARG A 1057 43.04 -31.52 -43.53
N GLU A 1058 44.18 -32.03 -43.99
CA GLU A 1058 44.53 -32.12 -45.41
C GLU A 1058 43.54 -32.96 -46.23
N ASP A 1059 43.03 -34.06 -45.66
CA ASP A 1059 42.12 -34.99 -46.36
C ASP A 1059 40.72 -34.36 -46.50
N GLN A 1060 40.29 -33.61 -45.48
CA GLN A 1060 39.05 -32.83 -45.49
C GLN A 1060 39.10 -31.67 -46.48
N PHE A 1061 40.20 -30.93 -46.44
CA PHE A 1061 40.46 -29.85 -47.39
C PHE A 1061 40.46 -30.39 -48.83
N ALA A 1062 41.18 -31.48 -49.10
CA ALA A 1062 41.20 -32.12 -50.41
C ALA A 1062 39.79 -32.53 -50.88
N THR A 1063 38.97 -33.08 -49.98
CA THR A 1063 37.58 -33.48 -50.29
C THR A 1063 36.71 -32.27 -50.66
N PHE A 1064 36.82 -31.17 -49.92
CA PHE A 1064 36.08 -29.94 -50.21
C PHE A 1064 36.49 -29.29 -51.53
N ILE A 1065 37.79 -29.19 -51.81
CA ILE A 1065 38.30 -28.68 -53.09
C ILE A 1065 37.85 -29.57 -54.24
N LEU A 1066 37.91 -30.90 -54.09
CA LEU A 1066 37.42 -31.83 -55.11
C LEU A 1066 35.93 -31.58 -55.42
N ILE A 1067 35.07 -31.48 -54.40
CA ILE A 1067 33.63 -31.20 -54.59
C ILE A 1067 33.42 -29.86 -55.31
N LEU A 1068 34.15 -28.80 -54.92
CA LEU A 1068 34.07 -27.49 -55.58
C LEU A 1068 34.48 -27.53 -57.05
N THR A 1069 35.55 -28.24 -57.38
CA THR A 1069 36.01 -28.40 -58.77
C THR A 1069 35.05 -29.24 -59.61
N ILE A 1070 34.43 -30.29 -59.04
CA ILE A 1070 33.40 -31.09 -59.71
C ILE A 1070 32.15 -30.26 -60.02
N ILE A 1071 31.67 -29.45 -59.06
CA ILE A 1071 30.49 -28.60 -59.22
C ILE A 1071 30.68 -27.53 -60.31
N ASN A 1072 31.92 -27.05 -60.51
CA ASN A 1072 32.24 -25.98 -61.46
C ASN A 1072 32.77 -26.49 -62.83
N GLY A 1073 33.10 -27.78 -62.95
CA GLY A 1073 33.63 -28.37 -64.17
C GLY A 1073 35.10 -27.99 -64.45
N SER A 1074 35.53 -28.07 -65.71
CA SER A 1074 36.88 -27.67 -66.14
C SER A 1074 36.87 -26.27 -66.77
N GLY A 1075 37.86 -25.43 -66.43
CA GLY A 1075 38.01 -24.07 -66.99
C GLY A 1075 38.61 -23.05 -66.01
N ARG A 1076 38.60 -21.76 -66.39
CA ARG A 1076 39.23 -20.65 -65.65
C ARG A 1076 38.73 -20.48 -64.21
N ILE A 1077 37.47 -20.81 -63.93
CA ILE A 1077 36.90 -20.78 -62.56
C ILE A 1077 37.59 -21.80 -61.67
N THR A 1078 37.85 -23.00 -62.21
CA THR A 1078 38.55 -24.08 -61.51
C THR A 1078 40.01 -23.71 -61.26
N ASP A 1079 40.67 -23.04 -62.21
CA ASP A 1079 42.03 -22.50 -62.02
C ASP A 1079 42.08 -21.46 -60.89
N PHE A 1080 41.07 -20.59 -60.81
CA PHE A 1080 40.93 -19.60 -59.73
C PHE A 1080 40.66 -20.26 -58.37
N ILE A 1081 39.80 -21.28 -58.30
CA ILE A 1081 39.57 -22.07 -57.07
C ILE A 1081 40.89 -22.73 -56.61
N CYS A 1082 41.65 -23.34 -57.54
CA CYS A 1082 42.96 -23.92 -57.25
C CYS A 1082 43.97 -22.87 -56.77
N HIS A 1083 43.93 -21.64 -57.32
CA HIS A 1083 44.73 -20.52 -56.85
C HIS A 1083 44.39 -20.14 -55.41
N LEU A 1084 43.10 -19.93 -55.08
CA LEU A 1084 42.65 -19.63 -53.72
C LEU A 1084 42.99 -20.77 -52.75
N ALA A 1085 42.81 -22.03 -53.17
CA ALA A 1085 43.14 -23.20 -52.37
C ALA A 1085 44.64 -23.29 -52.06
N THR A 1086 45.49 -22.99 -53.05
CA THR A 1086 46.94 -22.96 -52.87
C THR A 1086 47.33 -21.87 -51.87
N ARG A 1087 46.79 -20.65 -52.03
CA ARG A 1087 47.05 -19.54 -51.09
C ARG A 1087 46.61 -19.88 -49.67
N TYR A 1088 45.42 -20.47 -49.51
CA TYR A 1088 44.91 -20.88 -48.20
C TYR A 1088 45.78 -21.96 -47.56
N ALA A 1089 46.13 -23.02 -48.31
CA ALA A 1089 46.96 -24.13 -47.82
C ALA A 1089 48.37 -23.66 -47.43
N THR A 1090 48.98 -22.76 -48.22
CA THR A 1090 50.27 -22.16 -47.88
C THR A 1090 50.17 -21.27 -46.64
N GLY A 1091 49.15 -20.41 -46.55
CA GLY A 1091 48.94 -19.53 -45.40
C GLY A 1091 48.65 -20.25 -44.08
N HIS A 1092 48.07 -21.45 -44.14
CA HIS A 1092 47.77 -22.30 -42.98
C HIS A 1092 48.78 -23.44 -42.77
N PHE A 1093 49.93 -23.41 -43.46
CA PHE A 1093 51.02 -24.38 -43.35
C PHE A 1093 50.60 -25.86 -43.56
N MET A 1094 49.64 -26.12 -44.46
CA MET A 1094 49.16 -27.47 -44.75
C MET A 1094 50.14 -28.26 -45.62
N ASN A 1095 50.14 -29.60 -45.49
CA ASN A 1095 50.98 -30.46 -46.33
C ASN A 1095 50.39 -30.62 -47.75
N ILE A 1096 50.82 -29.75 -48.67
CA ILE A 1096 50.38 -29.73 -50.09
C ILE A 1096 50.67 -31.07 -50.80
N LYS A 1097 51.79 -31.74 -50.50
CA LYS A 1097 52.12 -33.04 -51.11
C LYS A 1097 51.08 -34.10 -50.76
N ARG A 1098 50.61 -34.09 -49.52
CA ARG A 1098 49.56 -34.99 -49.03
C ARG A 1098 48.22 -34.70 -49.71
N ILE A 1099 47.80 -33.43 -49.75
CA ILE A 1099 46.56 -33.00 -50.43
C ILE A 1099 46.56 -33.52 -51.89
N ASN A 1100 47.64 -33.26 -52.63
CA ASN A 1100 47.77 -33.69 -54.02
C ASN A 1100 47.80 -35.21 -54.20
N SER A 1101 48.35 -35.96 -53.25
CA SER A 1101 48.41 -37.43 -53.30
C SER A 1101 47.05 -38.12 -53.08
N ILE A 1102 46.12 -37.45 -52.38
CA ILE A 1102 44.83 -38.03 -51.96
C ILE A 1102 43.70 -37.67 -52.94
N LEU A 1103 43.81 -36.54 -53.64
CA LEU A 1103 42.83 -36.11 -54.64
C LEU A 1103 42.45 -37.19 -55.68
N PRO A 1104 43.39 -37.96 -56.27
CA PRO A 1104 43.04 -39.01 -57.24
C PRO A 1104 42.21 -40.14 -56.62
N ALA A 1105 42.56 -40.57 -55.41
CA ALA A 1105 41.84 -41.64 -54.71
C ALA A 1105 40.42 -41.22 -54.31
N LEU A 1106 40.25 -39.96 -53.86
CA LEU A 1106 38.94 -39.38 -53.57
C LEU A 1106 38.08 -39.21 -54.83
N ALA A 1107 38.69 -38.84 -55.96
CA ALA A 1107 37.98 -38.72 -57.24
C ALA A 1107 37.43 -40.08 -57.71
N ASP A 1108 38.21 -41.15 -57.58
CA ASP A 1108 37.77 -42.52 -57.89
C ASP A 1108 36.64 -43.01 -56.96
N GLU A 1109 36.72 -42.69 -55.65
CA GLU A 1109 35.67 -43.01 -54.68
C GLU A 1109 34.37 -42.24 -54.97
N PHE A 1110 34.49 -40.96 -55.30
CA PHE A 1110 33.35 -40.10 -55.64
C PHE A 1110 32.65 -40.58 -56.92
N ASN A 1111 33.41 -40.89 -57.97
CA ASN A 1111 32.88 -41.44 -59.23
C ASN A 1111 32.16 -42.79 -59.02
N LYS A 1112 32.68 -43.66 -58.14
CA LYS A 1112 32.02 -44.93 -57.78
C LYS A 1112 30.71 -44.74 -57.01
N LYS A 1113 30.61 -43.72 -56.15
CA LYS A 1113 29.36 -43.35 -55.46
C LYS A 1113 28.35 -42.70 -56.41
N PHE A 1114 28.81 -41.85 -57.32
CA PHE A 1114 27.96 -41.16 -58.30
C PHE A 1114 27.30 -42.17 -59.26
N LEU A 1115 28.06 -43.15 -59.76
CA LEU A 1115 27.58 -44.26 -60.61
C LEU A 1115 26.63 -45.25 -59.90
N LYS A 1116 26.45 -45.15 -58.58
CA LYS A 1116 25.55 -46.02 -57.79
C LYS A 1116 24.19 -45.38 -57.47
N ASN A 1117 24.09 -44.06 -57.61
CA ASN A 1117 22.89 -43.26 -57.30
C ASN A 1117 22.26 -42.60 -58.55
N THR A 1118 22.86 -42.77 -59.72
CA THR A 1118 22.24 -42.65 -61.05
C THR A 1118 21.90 -44.04 -61.56
#